data_AF-A0A6A5KQJ3-F1
#
_entry.id   AF-A0A6A5KQJ3-F1
#
_cell.length_a   1.000
_cell.length_b   1.000
_cell.length_c   1.000
_cell.angle_alpha   90.00
_cell.angle_beta   90.00
_cell.angle_gamma   90.00
#
_symmetry.space_group_name_H-M   'P 1'
#
loop_
_entity.id
_entity.type
_entity.pdbx_description
1 polymer ?
#
loop_
_entity_poly.entity_id
_entity_poly.type
_entity_poly.pdbx_seq_one_letter_code
_entity_poly.pdbx_strand_id
1 'polypeptide(L)'
;MAGIKRKSTGTSAPEVKVKSKKIKVDKPTSKRESKHDVKLVKKSKKTQEESSDGLKESDTSEKDNGFYVFSATDGADVDMSDADTSEEAEEQTAKSNGKTHKRKEEDGPSKKSKGDASDSKLTGLNTNNSREAHVKQKALAKERKAAKPNADIIERSKKLWEKLRLKSHVDKDERKELVKELFEIITGRVRDFVFKHDSVRVIQTAIKYSTMEQRRMIARELKGEFKVLAEGKYSKFLIAKLVEKGDPEIRDLVITEFYSHVKRMINHPEAAWIIDDIYRAVATPEQKNRLLREWYGPEFSIKGLGPEGSDSAELSAIIKASPEKRKPIMDYLENQINSLIQKKLTGFTMLHDAMLQYFLVCEPGTEQANDFLEHLKPDPTTKEGEEADNVDLLKNLAFTKSGSRLMSLCFAYGTAKDRKLFLRPYKDTVETMAFDQHAHHVLLAALAVTDDTKLSAKSIFSELLPNNDTMPEKVLNLVNDARARTVLLYPFAADAKWLLDDNTRERLSELYTIRQTTSKKDPNTRLQEIAKNIEPQLLTAVTARAADFASFTFGLQFMGEVLVGAPEVEPVKRQEALAEVARLSQSILDSALPASAGDNKATSHGKNMLKMLVQGGKFDASLKKVIPVEPALGFADLLWGQIKDNIADWATGQGSFVVVALTEAEGFGKKGEVLKALKKEKKQLEAAAHPSGGQDGVTKGKKQKKGGKSEIAPRGNAGAKILLEKL
;
A
#
# COMPACT_ATOMS: atom_id res chain seq x y z
N MET A 1 -59.64 -31.32 11.57
CA MET A 1 -60.52 -32.47 11.23
C MET A 1 -59.74 -33.46 10.35
N ALA A 2 -60.37 -34.52 9.82
CA ALA A 2 -59.78 -35.64 9.04
C ALA A 2 -58.55 -35.27 8.17
N GLY A 3 -57.52 -36.11 7.99
CA GLY A 3 -57.50 -37.59 7.86
C GLY A 3 -57.15 -37.95 6.40
N ILE A 4 -56.41 -39.00 6.03
CA ILE A 4 -56.48 -40.40 6.49
C ILE A 4 -55.19 -41.20 6.12
N LYS A 5 -54.64 -41.92 7.12
CA LYS A 5 -54.07 -43.30 7.13
C LYS A 5 -53.10 -43.78 6.00
N ARG A 6 -51.84 -44.15 6.35
CA ARG A 6 -51.30 -45.52 6.67
C ARG A 6 -50.66 -46.24 5.45
N LYS A 7 -49.77 -47.25 5.55
CA LYS A 7 -49.33 -48.21 6.61
C LYS A 7 -47.84 -48.59 6.35
N SER A 8 -46.90 -48.55 7.31
CA SER A 8 -46.36 -49.69 8.12
C SER A 8 -45.45 -50.71 7.40
N THR A 9 -44.35 -51.27 7.93
CA THR A 9 -43.54 -51.05 9.17
C THR A 9 -42.30 -51.97 9.15
N GLY A 10 -41.18 -51.57 9.80
CA GLY A 10 -40.16 -52.49 10.36
C GLY A 10 -39.00 -52.90 9.43
N THR A 11 -37.84 -53.37 9.93
CA THR A 11 -37.34 -53.48 11.32
C THR A 11 -35.79 -53.57 11.32
N SER A 12 -35.15 -53.43 12.49
CA SER A 12 -33.76 -53.81 12.83
C SER A 12 -32.59 -53.03 12.21
N ALA A 13 -31.48 -53.01 12.96
CA ALA A 13 -30.16 -52.46 12.66
C ALA A 13 -29.10 -53.48 13.15
N PRO A 14 -27.83 -53.10 13.38
CA PRO A 14 -26.81 -52.54 12.49
C PRO A 14 -25.67 -53.58 12.24
N GLU A 15 -24.61 -53.24 11.47
CA GLU A 15 -23.20 -53.41 11.91
C GLU A 15 -22.16 -52.83 10.92
N VAL A 16 -20.86 -53.15 11.09
CA VAL A 16 -19.68 -52.38 10.66
C VAL A 16 -18.59 -53.30 10.05
N LYS A 17 -17.57 -52.72 9.38
CA LYS A 17 -16.21 -53.28 9.03
C LYS A 17 -16.06 -53.91 7.62
N VAL A 18 -14.86 -54.06 7.01
CA VAL A 18 -13.55 -53.31 7.03
C VAL A 18 -12.75 -53.65 5.74
N LYS A 19 -11.84 -52.73 5.34
CA LYS A 19 -10.70 -52.81 4.39
C LYS A 19 -10.12 -54.21 4.03
N SER A 20 -9.59 -54.35 2.79
CA SER A 20 -8.20 -54.79 2.41
C SER A 20 -8.10 -55.57 1.08
N LYS A 21 -6.95 -55.86 0.41
CA LYS A 21 -5.64 -55.18 0.11
C LYS A 21 -4.76 -56.15 -0.76
N LYS A 22 -3.65 -55.69 -1.38
CA LYS A 22 -2.55 -56.44 -2.11
C LYS A 22 -2.83 -56.71 -3.62
N ILE A 23 -1.90 -56.95 -4.58
CA ILE A 23 -0.41 -56.97 -4.82
C ILE A 23 -0.18 -57.06 -6.36
N LYS A 24 0.99 -57.07 -7.05
CA LYS A 24 2.28 -56.31 -7.18
C LYS A 24 3.07 -57.00 -8.37
N VAL A 25 4.31 -56.56 -8.72
CA VAL A 25 5.33 -57.28 -9.59
C VAL A 25 5.14 -57.15 -11.13
N ASP A 26 6.14 -56.91 -12.02
CA ASP A 26 7.47 -56.25 -11.97
C ASP A 26 8.06 -55.87 -13.40
N LYS A 27 9.32 -55.39 -13.44
CA LYS A 27 10.24 -54.92 -14.54
C LYS A 27 10.68 -56.02 -15.59
N PRO A 28 11.61 -55.83 -16.62
CA PRO A 28 12.70 -54.81 -16.82
C PRO A 28 13.24 -54.38 -18.25
N THR A 29 14.06 -53.29 -18.31
CA THR A 29 15.25 -52.99 -19.21
C THR A 29 15.18 -52.99 -20.77
N SER A 30 16.02 -52.31 -21.61
CA SER A 30 17.05 -51.21 -21.51
C SER A 30 17.64 -50.84 -22.90
N LYS A 31 18.29 -49.64 -23.10
CA LYS A 31 19.62 -49.43 -23.79
C LYS A 31 20.06 -47.95 -24.08
N ARG A 32 21.34 -47.67 -23.79
CA ARG A 32 22.36 -46.71 -24.37
C ARG A 32 22.05 -45.23 -24.74
N GLU A 33 22.65 -44.29 -23.98
CA GLU A 33 23.91 -43.53 -24.27
C GLU A 33 24.28 -43.10 -25.72
N SER A 34 24.92 -41.94 -26.00
CA SER A 34 25.38 -40.79 -25.16
C SER A 34 25.89 -39.56 -25.96
N LYS A 35 26.23 -38.48 -25.21
CA LYS A 35 27.18 -37.35 -25.47
C LYS A 35 26.73 -36.03 -26.13
N HIS A 36 27.54 -35.00 -25.85
CA HIS A 36 27.37 -33.55 -26.00
C HIS A 36 28.50 -32.95 -26.87
N ASP A 37 28.22 -31.80 -27.50
CA ASP A 37 29.10 -30.66 -27.91
C ASP A 37 28.68 -30.12 -29.30
N VAL A 38 28.84 -28.87 -29.75
CA VAL A 38 29.13 -27.49 -29.26
C VAL A 38 29.83 -26.74 -30.44
N LYS A 39 29.50 -25.46 -30.65
CA LYS A 39 30.14 -24.45 -31.57
C LYS A 39 29.95 -24.53 -33.10
N LEU A 40 29.37 -23.45 -33.63
CA LEU A 40 29.91 -22.50 -34.63
C LEU A 40 30.93 -22.99 -35.69
N VAL A 41 30.72 -22.61 -36.98
CA VAL A 41 31.59 -21.64 -37.71
C VAL A 41 31.05 -21.20 -39.10
N LYS A 42 31.51 -20.00 -39.50
CA LYS A 42 31.21 -19.10 -40.63
C LYS A 42 31.34 -19.63 -42.09
N LYS A 43 30.68 -18.87 -42.99
CA LYS A 43 31.10 -18.40 -44.35
C LYS A 43 31.10 -19.35 -45.58
N SER A 44 30.35 -18.93 -46.60
CA SER A 44 30.78 -18.88 -48.02
C SER A 44 30.10 -17.68 -48.73
N LYS A 45 30.39 -17.39 -50.01
CA LYS A 45 30.20 -16.04 -50.63
C LYS A 45 30.00 -16.06 -52.17
N LYS A 46 28.88 -15.50 -52.67
CA LYS A 46 28.63 -14.79 -53.97
C LYS A 46 27.12 -14.45 -54.04
N THR A 47 26.64 -13.22 -54.26
CA THR A 47 26.73 -12.29 -55.43
C THR A 47 25.62 -12.51 -56.47
N GLN A 48 24.52 -11.74 -56.38
CA GLN A 48 24.02 -10.83 -57.43
C GLN A 48 22.95 -9.84 -56.88
N GLU A 49 22.24 -9.13 -57.75
CA GLU A 49 21.75 -7.75 -57.52
C GLU A 49 20.22 -7.60 -57.32
N GLU A 50 19.83 -6.34 -57.09
CA GLU A 50 18.49 -5.74 -57.17
C GLU A 50 17.44 -5.95 -56.05
N SER A 51 16.46 -5.04 -56.11
CA SER A 51 15.64 -4.52 -55.00
C SER A 51 14.33 -5.27 -54.75
N SER A 52 13.85 -5.26 -53.51
CA SER A 52 12.50 -4.76 -53.19
C SER A 52 12.29 -4.56 -51.67
N ASP A 53 11.30 -3.74 -51.34
CA ASP A 53 10.82 -3.48 -49.98
C ASP A 53 9.84 -4.58 -49.52
N GLY A 54 9.65 -4.77 -48.21
CA GLY A 54 8.70 -5.75 -47.67
C GLY A 54 9.11 -6.45 -46.36
N LEU A 55 9.28 -5.70 -45.28
CA LEU A 55 9.30 -6.29 -43.93
C LEU A 55 7.87 -6.61 -43.46
N LYS A 56 7.73 -7.72 -42.74
CA LYS A 56 6.44 -8.22 -42.22
C LYS A 56 6.17 -7.69 -40.83
N GLU A 57 4.89 -7.50 -40.51
CA GLU A 57 4.42 -7.30 -39.14
C GLU A 57 4.71 -8.53 -38.27
N SER A 58 4.98 -8.30 -36.98
CA SER A 58 4.96 -9.34 -35.95
C SER A 58 4.36 -8.81 -34.66
N ASP A 59 3.18 -9.33 -34.35
CA ASP A 59 2.46 -9.24 -33.07
C ASP A 59 3.35 -9.15 -31.83
N THR A 60 3.14 -8.08 -31.05
CA THR A 60 3.30 -8.10 -29.59
C THR A 60 2.14 -7.35 -28.95
N SER A 61 1.48 -7.98 -27.99
CA SER A 61 0.34 -7.42 -27.25
C SER A 61 0.79 -6.89 -25.88
N GLU A 62 0.59 -5.59 -25.64
CA GLU A 62 0.80 -4.98 -24.32
C GLU A 62 -0.50 -4.92 -23.51
N LYS A 63 -0.34 -4.93 -22.18
CA LYS A 63 -1.44 -4.92 -21.21
C LYS A 63 -1.61 -3.51 -20.66
N ASP A 64 -2.85 -3.04 -20.61
CA ASP A 64 -3.21 -1.81 -19.91
C ASP A 64 -2.78 -1.90 -18.43
N ASN A 65 -2.13 -0.86 -17.92
CA ASN A 65 -1.53 -0.87 -16.59
C ASN A 65 -1.41 0.55 -16.02
N GLY A 66 -1.70 0.71 -14.73
CA GLY A 66 -2.15 1.98 -14.13
C GLY A 66 -1.18 3.16 -14.17
N PHE A 67 -1.76 4.36 -14.35
CA PHE A 67 -1.10 5.66 -14.24
C PHE A 67 -0.43 5.88 -12.87
N TYR A 68 0.81 6.36 -12.87
CA TYR A 68 1.73 6.20 -11.73
C TYR A 68 1.62 7.27 -10.62
N VAL A 69 2.05 6.90 -9.42
CA VAL A 69 2.00 7.72 -8.20
C VAL A 69 3.00 8.89 -8.24
N PHE A 70 2.56 10.08 -7.81
CA PHE A 70 3.43 11.23 -7.55
C PHE A 70 4.28 10.99 -6.29
N SER A 71 5.51 10.48 -6.48
CA SER A 71 6.54 10.36 -5.43
C SER A 71 7.59 11.47 -5.59
N ALA A 72 8.09 12.00 -4.48
CA ALA A 72 8.98 13.16 -4.44
C ALA A 72 10.32 12.85 -3.76
N THR A 73 11.20 12.09 -4.43
CA THR A 73 12.64 12.00 -4.12
C THR A 73 13.47 11.84 -5.39
N ASP A 74 14.49 12.68 -5.53
CA ASP A 74 15.71 12.57 -6.35
C ASP A 74 15.67 11.87 -7.73
N GLY A 75 15.57 12.71 -8.77
CA GLY A 75 16.78 12.91 -9.59
C GLY A 75 17.13 11.88 -10.66
N ALA A 76 16.19 11.10 -11.18
CA ALA A 76 16.39 10.30 -12.41
C ALA A 76 15.51 10.80 -13.56
N ASP A 77 16.11 10.93 -14.76
CA ASP A 77 15.41 11.31 -15.98
C ASP A 77 14.76 10.05 -16.59
N VAL A 78 13.42 9.97 -16.58
CA VAL A 78 12.67 8.83 -17.15
C VAL A 78 12.28 9.16 -18.59
N ASP A 79 12.54 8.21 -19.50
CA ASP A 79 12.23 8.37 -20.92
C ASP A 79 10.75 8.10 -21.23
N MET A 80 10.24 8.64 -22.34
CA MET A 80 8.82 8.54 -22.74
C MET A 80 8.71 8.24 -24.23
N SER A 81 8.34 7.00 -24.55
CA SER A 81 8.09 6.53 -25.90
C SER A 81 6.75 7.05 -26.44
N ASP A 82 6.79 7.83 -27.53
CA ASP A 82 5.59 8.23 -28.28
C ASP A 82 5.00 6.99 -29.01
N ALA A 83 3.70 6.73 -28.83
CA ALA A 83 2.89 5.88 -29.70
C ALA A 83 1.82 6.76 -30.35
N ASP A 84 1.89 6.93 -31.68
CA ASP A 84 1.10 7.92 -32.43
C ASP A 84 -0.09 7.23 -33.13
N THR A 85 -1.28 7.31 -32.53
CA THR A 85 -2.52 6.75 -33.09
C THR A 85 -3.44 7.86 -33.58
N SER A 86 -3.58 7.96 -34.91
CA SER A 86 -4.52 8.86 -35.57
C SER A 86 -5.82 8.15 -35.94
N GLU A 87 -6.91 8.44 -35.24
CA GLU A 87 -8.26 8.05 -35.66
C GLU A 87 -9.20 9.27 -35.73
N GLU A 88 -10.14 9.20 -36.66
CA GLU A 88 -11.08 10.27 -36.97
C GLU A 88 -12.37 10.13 -36.15
N ALA A 89 -13.00 11.25 -35.78
CA ALA A 89 -14.19 11.23 -34.94
C ALA A 89 -15.47 11.16 -35.80
N GLU A 90 -16.12 9.99 -35.85
CA GLU A 90 -17.52 9.89 -36.28
C GLU A 90 -18.47 10.35 -35.15
N GLU A 91 -19.37 11.28 -35.45
CA GLU A 91 -20.54 11.54 -34.60
C GLU A 91 -21.62 10.50 -34.87
N GLN A 92 -21.93 9.64 -33.88
CA GLN A 92 -23.14 8.83 -33.89
C GLN A 92 -24.15 9.31 -32.85
N THR A 93 -25.30 9.80 -33.32
CA THR A 93 -26.41 10.23 -32.47
C THR A 93 -27.24 9.02 -32.03
N ALA A 94 -27.51 8.92 -30.72
CA ALA A 94 -28.21 7.77 -30.16
C ALA A 94 -29.70 7.73 -30.55
N LYS A 95 -30.20 6.54 -30.91
CA LYS A 95 -31.63 6.19 -30.87
C LYS A 95 -31.83 4.70 -30.59
N SER A 96 -32.95 4.38 -29.94
CA SER A 96 -33.17 3.15 -29.18
C SER A 96 -33.86 2.02 -29.95
N ASN A 97 -33.78 0.80 -29.38
CA ASN A 97 -34.46 -0.45 -29.80
C ASN A 97 -35.87 -0.28 -30.41
N GLY A 98 -36.16 -1.06 -31.46
CA GLY A 98 -37.47 -1.14 -32.12
C GLY A 98 -38.22 -2.46 -31.90
N LYS A 99 -39.34 -2.66 -32.63
CA LYS A 99 -40.10 -3.93 -32.66
C LYS A 99 -41.04 -4.07 -33.88
N THR A 100 -40.91 -5.19 -34.60
CA THR A 100 -41.96 -6.01 -35.29
C THR A 100 -43.07 -5.40 -36.19
N HIS A 101 -43.20 -6.04 -37.38
CA HIS A 101 -44.42 -6.38 -38.16
C HIS A 101 -45.00 -5.51 -39.32
N LYS A 102 -44.84 -6.06 -40.55
CA LYS A 102 -45.82 -6.28 -41.64
C LYS A 102 -47.03 -5.32 -41.85
N ARG A 103 -47.02 -4.62 -43.00
CA ARG A 103 -48.01 -4.61 -44.13
C ARG A 103 -47.37 -3.77 -45.29
N LYS A 104 -47.54 -4.04 -46.60
CA LYS A 104 -48.73 -3.83 -47.49
C LYS A 104 -49.25 -2.37 -47.42
N GLU A 105 -49.49 -1.66 -48.52
CA GLU A 105 -49.53 -2.03 -49.96
C GLU A 105 -49.37 -0.79 -50.89
N GLU A 106 -49.00 -1.01 -52.16
CA GLU A 106 -49.19 -0.12 -53.36
C GLU A 106 -48.56 1.31 -53.34
N ASP A 107 -48.33 1.99 -54.47
CA ASP A 107 -48.60 1.72 -55.90
C ASP A 107 -47.38 2.09 -56.80
N GLY A 108 -47.40 1.74 -58.09
CA GLY A 108 -46.38 2.09 -59.10
C GLY A 108 -46.78 3.30 -59.98
N PRO A 109 -46.41 3.36 -61.29
CA PRO A 109 -45.47 2.48 -62.02
C PRO A 109 -44.50 3.21 -62.98
N SER A 110 -43.38 2.59 -63.38
CA SER A 110 -42.88 2.70 -64.78
C SER A 110 -41.82 1.66 -65.20
N LYS A 111 -42.03 1.15 -66.42
CA LYS A 111 -41.23 0.20 -67.23
C LYS A 111 -39.79 0.71 -67.46
N LYS A 112 -38.74 -0.10 -67.24
CA LYS A 112 -38.17 -1.16 -68.13
C LYS A 112 -37.49 -0.68 -69.43
N SER A 113 -36.19 -0.89 -69.52
CA SER A 113 -35.47 -1.47 -70.67
C SER A 113 -34.27 -2.31 -70.16
N LYS A 114 -33.53 -3.03 -71.03
CA LYS A 114 -32.55 -4.07 -70.65
C LYS A 114 -31.19 -3.89 -71.34
N GLY A 115 -30.13 -4.32 -70.64
CA GLY A 115 -28.92 -4.94 -71.21
C GLY A 115 -27.79 -4.01 -71.65
N ASP A 116 -26.58 -4.52 -71.95
CA ASP A 116 -25.92 -5.74 -71.46
C ASP A 116 -24.39 -5.64 -71.75
N ALA A 117 -23.58 -6.48 -71.10
CA ALA A 117 -22.19 -6.92 -71.38
C ALA A 117 -21.15 -6.01 -72.08
N SER A 118 -19.93 -6.01 -71.49
CA SER A 118 -18.61 -5.57 -72.02
C SER A 118 -18.44 -4.07 -72.40
N ASP A 119 -17.23 -3.51 -72.50
CA ASP A 119 -15.88 -4.10 -72.49
C ASP A 119 -14.86 -3.28 -71.65
N SER A 120 -13.72 -3.89 -71.33
CA SER A 120 -12.63 -3.34 -70.52
C SER A 120 -11.78 -2.29 -71.27
N LYS A 121 -11.83 -1.02 -70.84
CA LYS A 121 -10.72 -0.05 -70.95
C LYS A 121 -10.96 1.26 -70.16
N LEU A 122 -10.50 1.32 -68.90
CA LEU A 122 -10.07 2.58 -68.23
C LEU A 122 -9.42 2.40 -66.84
N THR A 123 -8.97 1.19 -66.49
CA THR A 123 -8.16 0.90 -65.29
C THR A 123 -6.72 1.43 -65.42
N GLY A 124 -6.55 2.76 -65.37
CA GLY A 124 -5.22 3.38 -65.52
C GLY A 124 -5.03 4.84 -65.12
N LEU A 125 -6.08 5.59 -64.73
CA LEU A 125 -5.98 7.05 -64.50
C LEU A 125 -6.74 7.54 -63.25
N ASN A 126 -6.37 7.09 -62.04
CA ASN A 126 -6.85 7.76 -60.80
C ASN A 126 -6.00 7.60 -59.53
N THR A 127 -4.69 7.34 -59.64
CA THR A 127 -3.78 7.24 -58.49
C THR A 127 -3.09 8.55 -58.09
N ASN A 128 -3.01 9.55 -58.99
CA ASN A 128 -2.42 10.87 -58.68
C ASN A 128 -3.40 11.84 -58.02
N ASN A 129 -4.71 11.69 -58.26
CA ASN A 129 -5.72 12.64 -57.79
C ASN A 129 -5.80 12.71 -56.26
N SER A 130 -5.64 11.58 -55.56
CA SER A 130 -5.56 11.54 -54.10
C SER A 130 -4.38 12.34 -53.55
N ARG A 131 -3.19 12.21 -54.16
CA ARG A 131 -1.97 12.90 -53.73
C ARG A 131 -2.06 14.41 -53.97
N GLU A 132 -2.58 14.83 -55.13
CA GLU A 132 -2.85 16.24 -55.41
C GLU A 132 -3.97 16.83 -54.55
N ALA A 133 -5.07 16.11 -54.34
CA ALA A 133 -6.15 16.54 -53.46
C ALA A 133 -5.65 16.71 -52.03
N HIS A 134 -4.86 15.78 -51.51
CA HIS A 134 -4.27 15.89 -50.17
C HIS A 134 -3.24 17.04 -50.07
N VAL A 135 -2.51 17.36 -51.15
CA VAL A 135 -1.64 18.56 -51.20
C VAL A 135 -2.48 19.85 -51.23
N LYS A 136 -3.55 19.91 -52.04
CA LYS A 136 -4.47 21.06 -52.14
C LYS A 136 -5.22 21.28 -50.82
N GLN A 137 -5.67 20.21 -50.17
CA GLN A 137 -6.28 20.23 -48.83
C GLN A 137 -5.28 20.66 -47.75
N LYS A 138 -4.02 20.21 -47.82
CA LYS A 138 -2.93 20.63 -46.92
C LYS A 138 -2.55 22.11 -47.13
N ALA A 139 -2.60 22.60 -48.37
CA ALA A 139 -2.42 24.01 -48.70
C ALA A 139 -3.57 24.88 -48.14
N LEU A 140 -4.83 24.52 -48.44
CA LEU A 140 -6.02 25.18 -47.87
C LEU A 140 -6.05 25.13 -46.34
N ALA A 141 -5.58 24.04 -45.73
CA ALA A 141 -5.43 23.92 -44.28
C ALA A 141 -4.28 24.79 -43.72
N LYS A 142 -3.23 25.06 -44.50
CA LYS A 142 -2.17 26.01 -44.14
C LYS A 142 -2.66 27.45 -44.27
N GLU A 143 -3.39 27.77 -45.34
CA GLU A 143 -4.03 29.07 -45.58
C GLU A 143 -5.05 29.40 -44.48
N ARG A 144 -5.96 28.48 -44.16
CA ARG A 144 -6.90 28.57 -43.02
C ARG A 144 -6.22 28.58 -41.64
N LYS A 145 -4.92 28.28 -41.54
CA LYS A 145 -4.12 28.44 -40.32
C LYS A 145 -3.41 29.80 -40.30
N ALA A 146 -2.89 30.27 -41.43
CA ALA A 146 -2.28 31.59 -41.59
C ALA A 146 -3.30 32.73 -41.44
N ALA A 147 -4.53 32.53 -41.91
CA ALA A 147 -5.63 33.50 -41.77
C ALA A 147 -6.19 33.64 -40.34
N LYS A 148 -5.59 33.00 -39.32
CA LYS A 148 -6.00 33.13 -37.92
C LYS A 148 -5.22 34.25 -37.21
N PRO A 149 -5.83 34.99 -36.28
CA PRO A 149 -5.10 35.95 -35.46
C PRO A 149 -3.95 35.27 -34.69
N ASN A 150 -2.79 35.94 -34.71
CA ASN A 150 -1.53 35.51 -34.10
C ASN A 150 -0.90 34.23 -34.69
N ALA A 151 -1.25 33.85 -35.93
CA ALA A 151 -0.70 32.66 -36.61
C ALA A 151 0.84 32.64 -36.71
N ASP A 152 1.47 33.72 -37.21
CA ASP A 152 2.94 33.78 -37.38
C ASP A 152 3.69 33.71 -36.05
N ILE A 153 3.07 34.23 -34.99
CA ILE A 153 3.60 34.21 -33.62
C ILE A 153 3.57 32.77 -33.09
N ILE A 154 2.47 32.05 -33.34
CA ILE A 154 2.32 30.63 -33.00
C ILE A 154 3.27 29.75 -33.82
N GLU A 155 3.47 30.02 -35.12
CA GLU A 155 4.42 29.24 -35.94
C GLU A 155 5.88 29.45 -35.48
N ARG A 156 6.29 30.68 -35.15
CA ARG A 156 7.61 30.94 -34.54
C ARG A 156 7.77 30.20 -33.21
N SER A 157 6.78 30.31 -32.32
CA SER A 157 6.82 29.65 -31.01
C SER A 157 6.89 28.13 -31.11
N LYS A 158 6.26 27.52 -32.12
CA LYS A 158 6.39 26.08 -32.42
C LYS A 158 7.79 25.69 -32.86
N LYS A 159 8.46 26.51 -33.68
CA LYS A 159 9.85 26.26 -34.11
C LYS A 159 10.81 26.32 -32.91
N LEU A 160 10.59 27.25 -31.97
CA LEU A 160 11.32 27.29 -30.69
C LEU A 160 10.99 26.08 -29.81
N TRP A 161 9.72 25.69 -29.73
CA TRP A 161 9.25 24.55 -28.95
C TRP A 161 9.87 23.22 -29.40
N GLU A 162 9.95 22.94 -30.71
CA GLU A 162 10.58 21.71 -31.22
C GLU A 162 12.09 21.67 -30.93
N LYS A 163 12.80 22.80 -31.08
CA LYS A 163 14.20 22.91 -30.62
C LYS A 163 14.32 22.60 -29.12
N LEU A 164 13.50 23.24 -28.29
CA LEU A 164 13.51 23.09 -26.83
C LEU A 164 13.00 21.71 -26.33
N ARG A 165 12.32 20.93 -27.19
CA ARG A 165 11.92 19.54 -26.94
C ARG A 165 13.08 18.56 -27.13
N LEU A 166 13.94 18.81 -28.13
CA LEU A 166 15.10 17.96 -28.48
C LEU A 166 16.26 18.11 -27.49
N LYS A 167 16.11 17.52 -26.28
CA LYS A 167 17.08 17.55 -25.16
C LYS A 167 18.56 17.43 -25.59
N SER A 168 18.83 16.55 -26.57
CA SER A 168 20.17 16.07 -26.96
C SER A 168 20.95 16.98 -27.91
N HIS A 169 20.33 18.05 -28.43
CA HIS A 169 20.91 18.87 -29.51
C HIS A 169 20.93 20.38 -29.23
N VAL A 170 20.66 20.80 -27.99
CA VAL A 170 20.67 22.23 -27.60
C VAL A 170 21.52 22.41 -26.35
N ASP A 171 22.61 23.16 -26.48
CA ASP A 171 23.52 23.48 -25.36
C ASP A 171 22.84 24.33 -24.28
N LYS A 172 23.41 24.38 -23.07
CA LYS A 172 22.89 25.16 -21.93
C LYS A 172 22.72 26.63 -22.25
N ASP A 173 23.61 27.25 -23.03
CA ASP A 173 23.52 28.69 -23.31
C ASP A 173 22.63 29.01 -24.51
N GLU A 174 22.64 28.19 -25.58
CA GLU A 174 21.62 28.27 -26.64
C GLU A 174 20.20 28.10 -26.05
N ARG A 175 20.03 27.18 -25.10
CA ARG A 175 18.75 26.93 -24.43
C ARG A 175 18.25 28.13 -23.63
N LYS A 176 19.14 28.90 -22.99
CA LYS A 176 18.76 30.15 -22.29
C LYS A 176 18.20 31.17 -23.27
N GLU A 177 18.86 31.36 -24.42
CA GLU A 177 18.44 32.35 -25.40
C GLU A 177 17.15 31.93 -26.13
N LEU A 178 17.00 30.64 -26.48
CA LEU A 178 15.75 30.09 -27.01
C LEU A 178 14.58 30.20 -26.02
N VAL A 179 14.83 30.03 -24.71
CA VAL A 179 13.81 30.23 -23.66
C VAL A 179 13.49 31.72 -23.49
N LYS A 180 14.48 32.61 -23.59
CA LYS A 180 14.29 34.07 -23.55
C LYS A 180 13.46 34.57 -24.73
N GLU A 181 13.80 34.19 -25.96
CA GLU A 181 13.00 34.51 -27.17
C GLU A 181 11.58 33.98 -27.02
N LEU A 182 11.42 32.75 -26.51
CA LEU A 182 10.09 32.18 -26.24
C LEU A 182 9.30 33.02 -25.22
N PHE A 183 9.94 33.50 -24.14
CA PHE A 183 9.30 34.37 -23.15
C PHE A 183 8.94 35.76 -23.71
N GLU A 184 9.80 36.38 -24.51
CA GLU A 184 9.51 37.63 -25.23
C GLU A 184 8.29 37.46 -26.17
N ILE A 185 8.08 36.26 -26.72
CA ILE A 185 6.92 35.95 -27.56
C ILE A 185 5.64 35.69 -26.75
N ILE A 186 5.66 34.89 -25.69
CA ILE A 186 4.41 34.47 -25.00
C ILE A 186 3.92 35.44 -23.93
N THR A 187 4.77 36.31 -23.39
CA THR A 187 4.39 37.27 -22.33
C THR A 187 3.36 38.28 -22.86
N GLY A 188 2.34 38.59 -22.05
CA GLY A 188 1.17 39.38 -22.40
C GLY A 188 0.19 38.67 -23.35
N ARG A 189 0.44 37.39 -23.67
CA ARG A 189 -0.31 36.60 -24.66
C ARG A 189 -0.57 35.15 -24.22
N VAL A 190 -0.36 34.79 -22.95
CA VAL A 190 -0.42 33.39 -22.52
C VAL A 190 -1.80 32.77 -22.77
N ARG A 191 -2.90 33.53 -22.56
CA ARG A 191 -4.29 33.08 -22.84
C ARG A 191 -4.49 32.61 -24.29
N ASP A 192 -3.98 33.37 -25.25
CA ASP A 192 -4.09 33.09 -26.70
C ASP A 192 -3.49 31.74 -27.11
N PHE A 193 -2.50 31.25 -26.34
CA PHE A 193 -1.75 30.05 -26.64
C PHE A 193 -2.31 28.80 -25.97
N VAL A 194 -2.87 28.95 -24.76
CA VAL A 194 -3.28 27.80 -23.94
C VAL A 194 -4.58 27.16 -24.42
N PHE A 195 -5.55 27.96 -24.88
CA PHE A 195 -6.82 27.44 -25.40
C PHE A 195 -6.73 26.87 -26.83
N LYS A 196 -5.57 26.97 -27.50
CA LYS A 196 -5.35 26.42 -28.84
C LYS A 196 -4.60 25.08 -28.71
N HIS A 197 -5.24 23.99 -29.14
CA HIS A 197 -4.72 22.61 -29.08
C HIS A 197 -3.28 22.46 -29.59
N ASP A 198 -2.93 23.21 -30.64
CA ASP A 198 -1.64 23.14 -31.32
C ASP A 198 -0.57 24.08 -30.73
N SER A 199 -0.88 24.87 -29.69
CA SER A 199 0.10 25.71 -28.98
C SER A 199 0.15 25.54 -27.46
N VAL A 200 -0.79 24.82 -26.83
CA VAL A 200 -0.73 24.55 -25.37
C VAL A 200 0.57 23.85 -24.93
N ARG A 201 1.13 22.97 -25.77
CA ARG A 201 2.43 22.30 -25.53
C ARG A 201 3.60 23.29 -25.45
N VAL A 202 3.52 24.45 -26.12
CA VAL A 202 4.52 25.52 -26.06
C VAL A 202 4.61 26.10 -24.64
N ILE A 203 3.47 26.46 -24.05
CA ILE A 203 3.42 27.05 -22.70
C ILE A 203 3.81 26.02 -21.63
N GLN A 204 3.47 24.74 -21.82
CA GLN A 204 3.97 23.67 -20.95
C GLN A 204 5.50 23.55 -20.97
N THR A 205 6.16 23.75 -22.12
CA THR A 205 7.63 23.80 -22.22
C THR A 205 8.21 25.09 -21.65
N ALA A 206 7.52 26.24 -21.78
CA ALA A 206 7.92 27.47 -21.11
C ALA A 206 7.92 27.28 -19.57
N ILE A 207 6.86 26.70 -18.99
CA ILE A 207 6.80 26.36 -17.56
C ILE A 207 7.92 25.38 -17.14
N LYS A 208 8.30 24.44 -18.02
CA LYS A 208 9.40 23.48 -17.74
C LYS A 208 10.75 24.17 -17.53
N TYR A 209 11.06 25.23 -18.29
CA TYR A 209 12.34 25.95 -18.21
C TYR A 209 12.27 27.31 -17.50
N SER A 210 11.08 27.70 -17.03
CA SER A 210 10.83 28.97 -16.32
C SER A 210 11.49 29.07 -14.94
N THR A 211 11.91 30.29 -14.60
CA THR A 211 12.12 30.73 -13.22
C THR A 211 10.79 30.87 -12.47
N MET A 212 10.82 30.92 -11.13
CA MET A 212 9.58 31.03 -10.35
C MET A 212 8.80 32.31 -10.65
N GLU A 213 9.47 33.44 -10.90
CA GLU A 213 8.77 34.69 -11.23
C GLU A 213 8.12 34.63 -12.63
N GLN A 214 8.73 33.92 -13.59
CA GLN A 214 8.09 33.60 -14.86
C GLN A 214 6.88 32.67 -14.70
N ARG A 215 6.91 31.73 -13.74
CA ARG A 215 5.72 30.92 -13.39
C ARG A 215 4.60 31.77 -12.80
N ARG A 216 4.92 32.70 -11.90
CA ARG A 216 3.93 33.64 -11.32
C ARG A 216 3.37 34.58 -12.37
N MET A 217 4.19 35.08 -13.30
CA MET A 217 3.71 35.85 -14.45
C MET A 217 2.69 35.04 -15.28
N ILE A 218 3.02 33.80 -15.64
CA ILE A 218 2.10 32.89 -16.34
C ILE A 218 0.81 32.65 -15.52
N ALA A 219 0.91 32.48 -14.21
CA ALA A 219 -0.25 32.28 -13.32
C ALA A 219 -1.14 33.53 -13.23
N ARG A 220 -0.54 34.72 -13.11
CA ARG A 220 -1.25 36.02 -13.08
C ARG A 220 -1.94 36.30 -14.41
N GLU A 221 -1.31 35.98 -15.53
CA GLU A 221 -1.95 36.08 -16.86
C GLU A 221 -3.14 35.13 -17.02
N LEU A 222 -3.06 33.91 -16.48
CA LEU A 222 -4.13 32.89 -16.56
C LEU A 222 -5.24 33.04 -15.50
N LYS A 223 -5.15 34.05 -14.63
CA LYS A 223 -6.16 34.32 -13.59
C LYS A 223 -7.55 34.59 -14.20
N GLY A 224 -8.55 33.87 -13.71
CA GLY A 224 -9.94 33.83 -14.19
C GLY A 224 -10.24 32.64 -15.11
N GLU A 225 -9.20 31.96 -15.61
CA GLU A 225 -9.33 30.88 -16.61
C GLU A 225 -9.15 29.48 -16.00
N PHE A 226 -8.62 29.32 -14.77
CA PHE A 226 -8.10 28.03 -14.30
C PHE A 226 -9.15 26.91 -14.29
N LYS A 227 -10.41 27.24 -14.03
CA LYS A 227 -11.54 26.31 -14.14
C LYS A 227 -11.69 25.77 -15.57
N VAL A 228 -11.69 26.64 -16.58
CA VAL A 228 -11.84 26.25 -18.00
C VAL A 228 -10.63 25.45 -18.45
N LEU A 229 -9.44 25.81 -17.95
CA LEU A 229 -8.21 25.06 -18.18
C LEU A 229 -8.27 23.64 -17.60
N ALA A 230 -8.91 23.44 -16.45
CA ALA A 230 -9.09 22.12 -15.83
C ALA A 230 -10.12 21.25 -16.57
N GLU A 231 -11.17 21.86 -17.13
CA GLU A 231 -12.18 21.17 -17.94
C GLU A 231 -11.63 20.73 -19.32
N GLY A 232 -10.55 21.35 -19.82
CA GLY A 232 -9.95 21.01 -21.13
C GLY A 232 -8.90 19.88 -21.12
N LYS A 233 -9.14 18.84 -21.94
CA LYS A 233 -8.33 17.61 -22.12
C LYS A 233 -6.80 17.80 -22.19
N TYR A 234 -6.33 18.88 -22.83
CA TYR A 234 -4.88 19.16 -22.98
C TYR A 234 -4.38 20.30 -22.08
N SER A 235 -5.25 21.21 -21.67
CA SER A 235 -4.93 22.35 -20.80
C SER A 235 -4.81 21.94 -19.33
N LYS A 236 -5.48 20.86 -18.90
CA LYS A 236 -5.45 20.35 -17.52
C LYS A 236 -4.03 20.12 -17.00
N PHE A 237 -3.15 19.57 -17.86
CA PHE A 237 -1.74 19.32 -17.57
C PHE A 237 -0.90 20.60 -17.37
N LEU A 238 -1.38 21.75 -17.85
CA LEU A 238 -0.73 23.04 -17.60
C LEU A 238 -0.85 23.43 -16.12
N ILE A 239 -2.03 23.23 -15.52
CA ILE A 239 -2.29 23.53 -14.11
C ILE A 239 -1.39 22.67 -13.23
N ALA A 240 -1.38 21.36 -13.46
CA ALA A 240 -0.52 20.42 -12.75
C ALA A 240 0.96 20.85 -12.79
N LYS A 241 1.49 21.18 -13.98
CA LYS A 241 2.87 21.68 -14.15
C LYS A 241 3.12 23.02 -13.49
N LEU A 242 2.11 23.89 -13.39
CA LEU A 242 2.21 25.21 -12.77
C LEU A 242 2.34 25.10 -11.24
N VAL A 243 1.47 24.28 -10.60
CA VAL A 243 1.44 24.07 -9.14
C VAL A 243 2.52 23.10 -8.63
N GLU A 244 3.08 22.25 -9.50
CA GLU A 244 4.13 21.26 -9.22
C GLU A 244 5.25 21.73 -8.26
N LYS A 245 5.68 22.99 -8.37
CA LYS A 245 6.80 23.55 -7.60
C LYS A 245 6.37 24.23 -6.28
N GLY A 246 5.11 24.07 -5.85
CA GLY A 246 4.65 24.41 -4.50
C GLY A 246 4.61 25.90 -4.17
N ASP A 247 4.60 26.79 -5.16
CA ASP A 247 4.56 28.23 -4.92
C ASP A 247 3.21 28.68 -4.31
N PRO A 248 3.21 29.38 -3.16
CA PRO A 248 1.97 29.79 -2.50
C PRO A 248 1.09 30.72 -3.33
N GLU A 249 1.65 31.70 -4.06
CA GLU A 249 0.86 32.65 -4.84
C GLU A 249 0.13 31.91 -5.98
N ILE A 250 0.86 31.05 -6.69
CA ILE A 250 0.31 30.22 -7.77
C ILE A 250 -0.80 29.30 -7.24
N ARG A 251 -0.55 28.58 -6.15
CA ARG A 251 -1.53 27.69 -5.51
C ARG A 251 -2.79 28.47 -5.13
N ASP A 252 -2.63 29.62 -4.49
CA ASP A 252 -3.75 30.38 -3.93
C ASP A 252 -4.58 31.05 -5.03
N LEU A 253 -3.96 31.44 -6.16
CA LEU A 253 -4.68 31.84 -7.38
C LEU A 253 -5.55 30.70 -7.94
N VAL A 254 -4.95 29.52 -8.16
CA VAL A 254 -5.65 28.36 -8.76
C VAL A 254 -6.80 27.87 -7.87
N ILE A 255 -6.53 27.63 -6.58
CA ILE A 255 -7.54 27.09 -5.65
C ILE A 255 -8.68 28.08 -5.42
N THR A 256 -8.40 29.39 -5.42
CA THR A 256 -9.45 30.40 -5.20
C THR A 256 -10.50 30.44 -6.32
N GLU A 257 -10.13 30.09 -7.55
CA GLU A 257 -11.06 29.99 -8.69
C GLU A 257 -11.87 28.68 -8.70
N PHE A 258 -11.38 27.64 -8.01
CA PHE A 258 -12.06 26.36 -7.88
C PHE A 258 -13.15 26.37 -6.78
N TYR A 259 -13.10 27.33 -5.85
CA TYR A 259 -14.22 27.56 -4.93
C TYR A 259 -15.52 27.89 -5.67
N SER A 260 -16.66 27.51 -5.09
CA SER A 260 -18.00 27.49 -5.69
C SER A 260 -18.18 26.56 -6.89
N HIS A 261 -17.12 25.87 -7.33
CA HIS A 261 -17.13 25.01 -8.51
C HIS A 261 -16.85 23.53 -8.21
N VAL A 262 -16.46 23.18 -6.99
CA VAL A 262 -15.98 21.83 -6.61
C VAL A 262 -16.93 20.73 -7.07
N LYS A 263 -18.24 20.86 -6.78
CA LYS A 263 -19.29 19.92 -7.21
C LYS A 263 -19.35 19.71 -8.73
N ARG A 264 -19.22 20.79 -9.52
CA ARG A 264 -19.19 20.70 -10.99
C ARG A 264 -17.91 20.02 -11.46
N MET A 265 -16.76 20.38 -10.87
CA MET A 265 -15.45 19.88 -11.29
C MET A 265 -15.27 18.39 -10.99
N ILE A 266 -15.63 17.91 -9.79
CA ILE A 266 -15.53 16.48 -9.45
C ILE A 266 -16.47 15.59 -10.30
N ASN A 267 -17.53 16.18 -10.88
CA ASN A 267 -18.45 15.50 -11.79
C ASN A 267 -18.03 15.58 -13.27
N HIS A 268 -16.95 16.29 -13.61
CA HIS A 268 -16.48 16.49 -14.98
C HIS A 268 -15.28 15.58 -15.30
N PRO A 269 -15.29 14.77 -16.37
CA PRO A 269 -14.28 13.75 -16.64
C PRO A 269 -12.81 14.22 -16.55
N GLU A 270 -12.51 15.40 -17.11
CA GLU A 270 -11.14 15.95 -17.10
C GLU A 270 -10.78 16.68 -15.78
N ALA A 271 -11.65 17.60 -15.31
CA ALA A 271 -11.39 18.45 -14.15
C ALA A 271 -11.42 17.68 -12.80
N ALA A 272 -12.10 16.54 -12.73
CA ALA A 272 -12.21 15.74 -11.50
C ALA A 272 -10.84 15.24 -11.01
N TRP A 273 -9.96 14.86 -11.93
CA TRP A 273 -8.58 14.48 -11.60
C TRP A 273 -7.77 15.69 -11.09
N ILE A 274 -7.94 16.88 -11.69
CA ILE A 274 -7.20 18.08 -11.28
C ILE A 274 -7.63 18.58 -9.90
N ILE A 275 -8.93 18.54 -9.59
CA ILE A 275 -9.42 18.95 -8.26
C ILE A 275 -8.95 17.97 -7.17
N ASP A 276 -8.95 16.66 -7.44
CA ASP A 276 -8.44 15.66 -6.48
C ASP A 276 -6.91 15.69 -6.35
N ASP A 277 -6.15 15.86 -7.43
CA ASP A 277 -4.68 16.01 -7.36
C ASP A 277 -4.26 17.23 -6.55
N ILE A 278 -4.93 18.38 -6.78
CA ILE A 278 -4.68 19.60 -5.99
C ILE A 278 -5.12 19.42 -4.54
N TYR A 279 -6.28 18.81 -4.30
CA TYR A 279 -6.73 18.48 -2.95
C TYR A 279 -5.74 17.55 -2.23
N ARG A 280 -5.22 16.53 -2.91
CA ARG A 280 -4.29 15.53 -2.39
C ARG A 280 -2.92 16.13 -2.07
N ALA A 281 -2.25 16.70 -3.07
CA ALA A 281 -0.82 16.99 -3.02
C ALA A 281 -0.45 18.47 -2.81
N VAL A 282 -1.37 19.43 -3.06
CA VAL A 282 -1.01 20.86 -3.20
C VAL A 282 -1.71 21.76 -2.17
N ALA A 283 -2.97 21.50 -1.85
CA ALA A 283 -3.79 22.32 -0.97
C ALA A 283 -3.32 22.30 0.49
N THR A 284 -3.32 23.46 1.15
CA THR A 284 -3.11 23.54 2.62
C THR A 284 -4.28 22.88 3.38
N PRO A 285 -4.13 22.54 4.67
CA PRO A 285 -5.24 21.99 5.47
C PRO A 285 -6.50 22.87 5.46
N GLU A 286 -6.35 24.19 5.52
CA GLU A 286 -7.45 25.16 5.42
C GLU A 286 -8.14 25.13 4.04
N GLN A 287 -7.35 25.01 2.97
CA GLN A 287 -7.86 24.90 1.60
C GLN A 287 -8.57 23.55 1.38
N LYS A 288 -8.00 22.44 1.87
CA LYS A 288 -8.66 21.13 1.88
C LYS A 288 -9.99 21.20 2.62
N ASN A 289 -10.00 21.75 3.83
CA ASN A 289 -11.25 21.94 4.59
C ASN A 289 -12.30 22.69 3.76
N ARG A 290 -11.92 23.83 3.16
CA ARG A 290 -12.87 24.64 2.39
C ARG A 290 -13.36 23.94 1.13
N LEU A 291 -12.50 23.24 0.40
CA LEU A 291 -12.89 22.42 -0.76
C LEU A 291 -13.83 21.27 -0.36
N LEU A 292 -13.61 20.65 0.80
CA LEU A 292 -14.47 19.57 1.31
C LEU A 292 -15.83 20.09 1.82
N ARG A 293 -15.90 21.27 2.44
CA ARG A 293 -17.18 21.87 2.90
C ARG A 293 -18.20 22.02 1.78
N GLU A 294 -17.78 22.27 0.54
CA GLU A 294 -18.68 22.36 -0.64
C GLU A 294 -19.38 21.03 -0.98
N TRP A 295 -18.94 19.90 -0.42
CA TRP A 295 -19.62 18.62 -0.56
C TRP A 295 -20.87 18.49 0.31
N TYR A 296 -21.02 19.36 1.33
CA TYR A 296 -22.08 19.29 2.33
C TYR A 296 -23.34 20.05 1.95
N GLY A 297 -23.24 21.06 1.07
CA GLY A 297 -24.41 21.81 0.61
C GLY A 297 -24.04 23.06 -0.21
N PRO A 298 -24.93 23.58 -1.06
CA PRO A 298 -24.68 24.79 -1.85
C PRO A 298 -24.41 26.04 -1.00
N GLU A 299 -24.90 26.08 0.24
CA GLU A 299 -24.65 27.17 1.19
C GLU A 299 -23.17 27.29 1.58
N PHE A 300 -22.41 26.19 1.54
CA PHE A 300 -20.98 26.18 1.83
C PHE A 300 -20.12 26.62 0.64
N SER A 301 -20.66 26.57 -0.58
CA SER A 301 -19.99 27.07 -1.81
C SER A 301 -19.92 28.60 -1.87
N ILE A 302 -20.72 29.34 -1.10
CA ILE A 302 -20.78 30.80 -1.17
C ILE A 302 -20.02 31.44 0.00
N LYS A 303 -18.96 32.21 -0.31
CA LYS A 303 -18.12 32.91 0.66
C LYS A 303 -18.97 33.92 1.46
N GLY A 304 -19.09 33.70 2.78
CA GLY A 304 -19.88 34.54 3.69
C GLY A 304 -21.33 34.09 3.91
N LEU A 305 -21.73 32.92 3.39
CA LEU A 305 -23.08 32.34 3.60
C LEU A 305 -23.09 31.00 4.35
N GLY A 306 -21.92 30.42 4.62
CA GLY A 306 -21.77 29.40 5.66
C GLY A 306 -21.96 29.98 7.07
N PRO A 307 -22.23 29.15 8.09
CA PRO A 307 -22.41 29.62 9.46
C PRO A 307 -21.16 30.32 10.01
N GLU A 308 -21.35 31.39 10.78
CA GLU A 308 -20.28 32.11 11.48
C GLU A 308 -19.69 31.25 12.62
N GLY A 309 -18.79 30.33 12.28
CA GLY A 309 -18.18 29.43 13.25
C GLY A 309 -17.22 28.41 12.64
N SER A 310 -15.92 28.70 12.74
CA SER A 310 -14.79 27.86 12.34
C SER A 310 -14.66 27.53 10.83
N ASP A 311 -13.41 27.46 10.36
CA ASP A 311 -13.06 26.91 9.05
C ASP A 311 -12.77 25.41 9.09
N SER A 312 -13.45 24.69 9.99
CA SER A 312 -13.42 23.23 10.05
C SER A 312 -14.29 22.62 8.96
N ALA A 313 -13.82 21.51 8.38
CA ALA A 313 -14.63 20.62 7.55
C ALA A 313 -15.13 19.38 8.30
N GLU A 314 -14.95 19.31 9.61
CA GLU A 314 -15.50 18.22 10.41
C GLU A 314 -17.03 18.32 10.44
N LEU A 315 -17.69 17.40 9.76
CA LEU A 315 -19.15 17.41 9.61
C LEU A 315 -19.86 17.23 10.96
N SER A 316 -19.22 16.50 11.88
CA SER A 316 -19.66 16.36 13.29
C SER A 316 -19.74 17.72 14.01
N ALA A 317 -18.81 18.65 13.75
CA ALA A 317 -18.82 19.99 14.34
C ALA A 317 -19.85 20.90 13.69
N ILE A 318 -19.96 20.86 12.35
CA ILE A 318 -20.94 21.64 11.57
C ILE A 318 -22.37 21.30 12.01
N ILE A 319 -22.69 20.02 12.19
CA ILE A 319 -24.03 19.57 12.61
C ILE A 319 -24.31 19.87 14.09
N LYS A 320 -23.30 19.91 14.96
CA LYS A 320 -23.47 20.41 16.34
C LYS A 320 -23.78 21.92 16.39
N ALA A 321 -23.30 22.69 15.42
CA ALA A 321 -23.56 24.12 15.30
C ALA A 321 -24.89 24.47 14.60
N SER A 322 -25.42 23.57 13.76
CA SER A 322 -26.71 23.75 13.05
C SER A 322 -27.48 22.42 12.93
N PRO A 323 -28.03 21.88 14.04
CA PRO A 323 -28.69 20.56 14.05
C PRO A 323 -29.87 20.46 13.08
N GLU A 324 -30.60 21.56 12.86
CA GLU A 324 -31.73 21.64 11.93
C GLU A 324 -31.34 21.39 10.47
N LYS A 325 -30.07 21.60 10.11
CA LYS A 325 -29.53 21.33 8.77
C LYS A 325 -28.98 19.90 8.60
N ARG A 326 -28.95 19.09 9.66
CA ARG A 326 -28.42 17.70 9.63
C ARG A 326 -28.97 16.91 8.45
N LYS A 327 -30.29 16.87 8.28
CA LYS A 327 -30.91 16.07 7.23
C LYS A 327 -30.59 16.58 5.82
N PRO A 328 -30.87 17.85 5.45
CA PRO A 328 -30.50 18.39 4.13
C PRO A 328 -29.04 18.15 3.74
N ILE A 329 -28.11 18.31 4.70
CA ILE A 329 -26.68 18.10 4.46
C ILE A 329 -26.34 16.63 4.22
N MET A 330 -26.87 15.71 5.04
CA MET A 330 -26.64 14.27 4.87
C MET A 330 -27.27 13.75 3.56
N ASP A 331 -28.53 14.10 3.29
CA ASP A 331 -29.23 13.74 2.06
C ASP A 331 -28.46 14.24 0.81
N TYR A 332 -27.89 15.46 0.85
CA TYR A 332 -27.08 16.02 -0.23
C TYR A 332 -25.74 15.30 -0.40
N LEU A 333 -25.04 15.01 0.70
CA LEU A 333 -23.73 14.34 0.72
C LEU A 333 -23.83 12.90 0.22
N GLU A 334 -24.84 12.15 0.66
CA GLU A 334 -25.14 10.79 0.20
C GLU A 334 -25.39 10.73 -1.30
N ASN A 335 -26.21 11.65 -1.84
CA ASN A 335 -26.47 11.74 -3.28
C ASN A 335 -25.19 12.02 -4.09
N GLN A 336 -24.22 12.78 -3.55
CA GLN A 336 -22.94 13.00 -4.24
C GLN A 336 -22.03 11.78 -4.18
N ILE A 337 -21.93 11.12 -3.03
CA ILE A 337 -21.18 9.86 -2.85
C ILE A 337 -21.71 8.80 -3.83
N ASN A 338 -23.02 8.54 -3.81
CA ASN A 338 -23.65 7.54 -4.67
C ASN A 338 -23.49 7.87 -6.16
N SER A 339 -23.55 9.14 -6.56
CA SER A 339 -23.34 9.54 -7.96
C SER A 339 -21.91 9.28 -8.46
N LEU A 340 -20.89 9.43 -7.60
CA LEU A 340 -19.49 9.13 -7.98
C LEU A 340 -19.20 7.62 -7.99
N ILE A 341 -19.78 6.86 -7.06
CA ILE A 341 -19.69 5.39 -7.04
C ILE A 341 -20.32 4.81 -8.31
N GLN A 342 -21.54 5.24 -8.67
CA GLN A 342 -22.23 4.83 -9.90
C GLN A 342 -21.47 5.18 -11.19
N LYS A 343 -20.62 6.22 -11.16
CA LYS A 343 -19.75 6.60 -12.29
C LYS A 343 -18.40 5.86 -12.31
N LYS A 344 -18.16 4.94 -11.38
CA LYS A 344 -16.88 4.28 -11.13
C LYS A 344 -15.72 5.24 -10.85
N LEU A 345 -16.02 6.46 -10.37
CA LEU A 345 -15.05 7.49 -10.00
C LEU A 345 -14.58 7.30 -8.55
N THR A 346 -14.21 6.05 -8.22
CA THR A 346 -13.98 5.54 -6.86
C THR A 346 -12.54 5.66 -6.37
N GLY A 347 -11.66 6.33 -7.14
CA GLY A 347 -10.25 6.55 -6.79
C GLY A 347 -9.95 7.90 -6.14
N PHE A 348 -10.93 8.81 -6.06
CA PHE A 348 -10.70 10.18 -5.60
C PHE A 348 -10.57 10.29 -4.08
N THR A 349 -9.49 10.89 -3.60
CA THR A 349 -9.26 11.10 -2.17
C THR A 349 -10.30 12.04 -1.53
N MET A 350 -10.81 13.03 -2.25
CA MET A 350 -11.93 13.87 -1.80
C MET A 350 -13.19 13.05 -1.52
N LEU A 351 -13.48 12.03 -2.33
CA LEU A 351 -14.62 11.13 -2.11
C LEU A 351 -14.41 10.32 -0.82
N HIS A 352 -13.20 9.82 -0.57
CA HIS A 352 -12.89 9.04 0.63
C HIS A 352 -12.98 9.88 1.92
N ASP A 353 -12.53 11.14 1.86
CA ASP A 353 -12.68 12.09 2.97
C ASP A 353 -14.17 12.42 3.21
N ALA A 354 -14.94 12.67 2.15
CA ALA A 354 -16.39 12.92 2.22
C ALA A 354 -17.17 11.72 2.79
N MET A 355 -16.84 10.49 2.37
CA MET A 355 -17.44 9.26 2.89
C MET A 355 -17.09 9.00 4.36
N LEU A 356 -15.86 9.30 4.79
CA LEU A 356 -15.50 9.21 6.20
C LEU A 356 -16.29 10.23 7.05
N GLN A 357 -16.46 11.46 6.56
CA GLN A 357 -17.21 12.51 7.26
C GLN A 357 -18.72 12.18 7.36
N TYR A 358 -19.31 11.59 6.31
CA TYR A 358 -20.66 11.02 6.36
C TYR A 358 -20.76 9.93 7.44
N PHE A 359 -19.88 8.93 7.39
CA PHE A 359 -19.92 7.78 8.31
C PHE A 359 -19.70 8.16 9.78
N LEU A 360 -18.81 9.12 10.08
CA LEU A 360 -18.57 9.62 11.45
C LEU A 360 -19.76 10.39 12.05
N VAL A 361 -20.78 10.71 11.24
CA VAL A 361 -22.00 11.43 11.64
C VAL A 361 -23.22 10.51 11.70
N CYS A 362 -23.20 9.39 10.99
CA CYS A 362 -24.17 8.31 11.14
C CYS A 362 -24.09 7.72 12.56
N GLU A 363 -25.22 7.64 13.26
CA GLU A 363 -25.25 7.08 14.63
C GLU A 363 -25.23 5.53 14.55
N PRO A 364 -24.32 4.85 15.27
CA PRO A 364 -24.17 3.40 15.17
C PRO A 364 -25.47 2.62 15.42
N GLY A 365 -25.84 1.77 14.45
CA GLY A 365 -27.05 0.94 14.51
C GLY A 365 -28.32 1.60 13.96
N THR A 366 -28.30 2.89 13.59
CA THR A 366 -29.40 3.52 12.84
C THR A 366 -29.53 2.94 11.43
N GLU A 367 -30.73 3.08 10.84
CA GLU A 367 -31.00 2.69 9.44
C GLU A 367 -29.97 3.31 8.49
N GLN A 368 -29.74 4.63 8.58
CA GLN A 368 -28.72 5.35 7.78
C GLN A 368 -27.30 4.74 7.88
N ALA A 369 -26.88 4.29 9.07
CA ALA A 369 -25.58 3.64 9.25
C ALA A 369 -25.55 2.23 8.62
N ASN A 370 -26.64 1.47 8.75
CA ASN A 370 -26.77 0.12 8.19
C ASN A 370 -26.89 0.14 6.66
N ASP A 371 -27.67 1.08 6.11
CA ASP A 371 -27.88 1.28 4.69
C ASP A 371 -26.58 1.69 4.00
N PHE A 372 -25.82 2.64 4.57
CA PHE A 372 -24.49 3.00 4.06
C PHE A 372 -23.52 1.82 4.09
N LEU A 373 -23.55 1.01 5.15
CA LEU A 373 -22.75 -0.23 5.20
C LEU A 373 -23.19 -1.26 4.15
N GLU A 374 -24.48 -1.39 3.84
CA GLU A 374 -24.98 -2.26 2.76
C GLU A 374 -24.55 -1.75 1.38
N HIS A 375 -24.63 -0.43 1.13
CA HIS A 375 -24.13 0.20 -0.10
C HIS A 375 -22.63 -0.01 -0.32
N LEU A 376 -21.83 -0.20 0.74
CA LEU A 376 -20.41 -0.54 0.65
C LEU A 376 -20.12 -2.03 0.45
N LYS A 377 -21.08 -2.94 0.64
CA LYS A 377 -20.80 -4.39 0.51
C LYS A 377 -20.63 -4.77 -0.96
N PRO A 378 -19.68 -5.67 -1.29
CA PRO A 378 -19.69 -6.33 -2.58
C PRO A 378 -20.89 -7.30 -2.64
N ASP A 379 -21.58 -7.35 -3.78
CA ASP A 379 -22.76 -8.20 -3.96
C ASP A 379 -22.43 -9.68 -3.62
N PRO A 380 -23.18 -10.32 -2.71
CA PRO A 380 -22.91 -11.68 -2.25
C PRO A 380 -23.23 -12.77 -3.30
N THR A 381 -23.92 -12.42 -4.39
CA THR A 381 -24.28 -13.34 -5.49
C THR A 381 -23.21 -13.41 -6.59
N THR A 382 -22.45 -12.32 -6.76
CA THR A 382 -21.32 -12.23 -7.71
C THR A 382 -20.21 -13.22 -7.36
N LYS A 383 -19.69 -13.97 -8.33
CA LYS A 383 -18.69 -15.04 -8.11
C LYS A 383 -17.27 -14.50 -7.86
N GLU A 384 -16.37 -15.33 -7.32
CA GLU A 384 -14.95 -14.97 -7.28
C GLU A 384 -14.42 -14.93 -8.72
N GLY A 385 -14.01 -13.74 -9.19
CA GLY A 385 -13.60 -13.48 -10.57
C GLY A 385 -14.60 -12.65 -11.40
N GLU A 386 -15.77 -12.33 -10.84
CA GLU A 386 -16.69 -11.31 -11.39
C GLU A 386 -16.55 -10.05 -10.50
N GLU A 387 -16.19 -8.90 -11.06
CA GLU A 387 -15.95 -7.67 -10.28
C GLU A 387 -17.22 -6.80 -10.21
N ALA A 388 -17.87 -6.83 -9.05
CA ALA A 388 -18.95 -5.89 -8.72
C ALA A 388 -18.38 -4.48 -8.48
N ASP A 389 -19.09 -3.43 -8.86
CA ASP A 389 -18.58 -2.04 -8.89
C ASP A 389 -18.01 -1.53 -7.55
N ASN A 390 -18.50 -2.06 -6.42
CA ASN A 390 -17.99 -1.75 -5.08
C ASN A 390 -16.62 -2.37 -4.76
N VAL A 391 -16.16 -3.38 -5.51
CA VAL A 391 -14.86 -4.04 -5.29
C VAL A 391 -13.71 -3.05 -5.43
N ASP A 392 -13.72 -2.23 -6.49
CA ASP A 392 -12.67 -1.24 -6.72
C ASP A 392 -12.73 -0.07 -5.74
N LEU A 393 -13.93 0.32 -5.30
CA LEU A 393 -14.10 1.27 -4.20
C LEU A 393 -13.42 0.75 -2.91
N LEU A 394 -13.64 -0.51 -2.55
CA LEU A 394 -13.05 -1.11 -1.35
C LEU A 394 -11.52 -1.25 -1.46
N LYS A 395 -10.99 -1.61 -2.65
CA LYS A 395 -9.54 -1.57 -2.95
C LYS A 395 -9.00 -0.15 -2.76
N ASN A 396 -9.57 0.85 -3.44
CA ASN A 396 -9.12 2.24 -3.44
C ASN A 396 -9.18 2.90 -2.05
N LEU A 397 -10.25 2.64 -1.27
CA LEU A 397 -10.38 3.16 0.10
C LEU A 397 -9.19 2.74 0.96
N ALA A 398 -8.75 1.47 0.90
CA ALA A 398 -7.73 0.92 1.78
C ALA A 398 -6.38 1.66 1.68
N PHE A 399 -5.96 2.09 0.50
CA PHE A 399 -4.67 2.78 0.26
C PHE A 399 -4.70 4.29 0.56
N THR A 400 -5.73 4.80 1.23
CA THR A 400 -5.86 6.24 1.56
C THR A 400 -6.05 6.49 3.05
N LYS A 401 -5.60 7.65 3.54
CA LYS A 401 -5.63 7.99 4.97
C LYS A 401 -7.03 7.90 5.57
N SER A 402 -8.02 8.47 4.90
CA SER A 402 -9.41 8.48 5.37
C SER A 402 -10.17 7.21 5.00
N GLY A 403 -9.97 6.67 3.79
CA GLY A 403 -10.61 5.42 3.37
C GLY A 403 -10.17 4.22 4.20
N SER A 404 -8.89 4.15 4.61
CA SER A 404 -8.41 3.11 5.53
C SER A 404 -9.03 3.24 6.93
N ARG A 405 -9.37 4.45 7.40
CA ARG A 405 -10.08 4.64 8.68
C ARG A 405 -11.55 4.28 8.53
N LEU A 406 -12.19 4.70 7.44
CA LEU A 406 -13.56 4.29 7.12
C LEU A 406 -13.68 2.76 7.10
N MET A 407 -12.81 2.08 6.34
CA MET A 407 -12.81 0.61 6.30
C MET A 407 -12.51 -0.02 7.66
N SER A 408 -11.60 0.55 8.46
CA SER A 408 -11.37 0.09 9.84
C SER A 408 -12.66 0.12 10.67
N LEU A 409 -13.44 1.21 10.57
CA LEU A 409 -14.72 1.37 11.27
C LEU A 409 -15.80 0.45 10.69
N CYS A 410 -15.87 0.27 9.36
CA CYS A 410 -16.78 -0.68 8.71
C CYS A 410 -16.52 -2.13 9.17
N PHE A 411 -15.27 -2.51 9.40
CA PHE A 411 -14.94 -3.80 10.03
C PHE A 411 -15.46 -3.88 11.47
N ALA A 412 -15.25 -2.84 12.29
CA ALA A 412 -15.67 -2.83 13.68
C ALA A 412 -17.19 -2.86 13.87
N TYR A 413 -17.94 -2.04 13.12
CA TYR A 413 -19.40 -1.98 13.20
C TYR A 413 -20.10 -3.11 12.42
N GLY A 414 -19.52 -3.60 11.32
CA GLY A 414 -20.10 -4.68 10.51
C GLY A 414 -20.22 -6.00 11.25
N THR A 415 -21.22 -6.81 10.87
CA THR A 415 -21.46 -8.15 11.44
C THR A 415 -20.42 -9.17 10.98
N ALA A 416 -20.43 -10.39 11.55
CA ALA A 416 -19.56 -11.47 11.10
C ALA A 416 -19.74 -11.85 9.60
N LYS A 417 -20.93 -11.63 9.02
CA LYS A 417 -21.16 -11.78 7.57
C LYS A 417 -20.45 -10.66 6.80
N ASP A 418 -20.57 -9.42 7.27
CA ASP A 418 -20.05 -8.24 6.59
C ASP A 418 -18.51 -8.20 6.65
N ARG A 419 -17.90 -8.55 7.80
CA ARG A 419 -16.44 -8.72 7.95
C ARG A 419 -15.88 -9.72 6.92
N LYS A 420 -16.62 -10.79 6.60
CA LYS A 420 -16.24 -11.74 5.54
C LYS A 420 -16.39 -11.15 4.13
N LEU A 421 -17.44 -10.36 3.88
CA LEU A 421 -17.63 -9.69 2.59
C LEU A 421 -16.59 -8.61 2.35
N PHE A 422 -16.26 -7.78 3.35
CA PHE A 422 -15.22 -6.75 3.26
C PHE A 422 -13.80 -7.31 3.14
N LEU A 423 -13.49 -8.52 3.63
CA LEU A 423 -12.19 -9.17 3.40
C LEU A 423 -12.02 -9.71 1.97
N ARG A 424 -13.11 -10.03 1.26
CA ARG A 424 -13.07 -10.73 -0.04
C ARG A 424 -12.38 -9.93 -1.17
N PRO A 425 -12.60 -8.61 -1.33
CA PRO A 425 -11.91 -7.78 -2.33
C PRO A 425 -10.39 -7.68 -2.19
N TYR A 426 -9.84 -7.96 -1.00
CA TYR A 426 -8.42 -7.78 -0.70
C TYR A 426 -7.56 -9.02 -1.00
N LYS A 427 -8.19 -10.14 -1.35
CA LYS A 427 -7.52 -11.34 -1.84
C LYS A 427 -6.56 -10.99 -2.99
N ASP A 428 -5.37 -11.59 -2.99
CA ASP A 428 -4.32 -11.35 -3.99
C ASP A 428 -3.74 -9.92 -3.94
N THR A 429 -3.98 -9.17 -2.84
CA THR A 429 -3.41 -7.83 -2.56
C THR A 429 -2.96 -7.63 -1.11
N VAL A 430 -3.16 -8.61 -0.22
CA VAL A 430 -2.85 -8.51 1.23
C VAL A 430 -1.37 -8.26 1.49
N GLU A 431 -0.48 -8.84 0.68
CA GLU A 431 0.97 -8.60 0.77
C GLU A 431 1.28 -7.12 0.53
N THR A 432 0.78 -6.54 -0.57
CA THR A 432 0.91 -5.11 -0.87
C THR A 432 0.29 -4.24 0.23
N MET A 433 -0.87 -4.63 0.78
CA MET A 433 -1.51 -3.89 1.88
C MET A 433 -0.68 -3.89 3.17
N ALA A 434 0.02 -4.99 3.49
CA ALA A 434 0.84 -5.08 4.70
C ALA A 434 2.06 -4.12 4.67
N PHE A 435 2.60 -3.83 3.48
CA PHE A 435 3.68 -2.87 3.28
C PHE A 435 3.22 -1.42 3.03
N ASP A 436 1.91 -1.13 2.91
CA ASP A 436 1.43 0.24 2.70
C ASP A 436 1.23 1.03 4.02
N GLN A 437 1.42 2.35 3.98
CA GLN A 437 1.25 3.25 5.12
C GLN A 437 -0.20 3.39 5.62
N HIS A 438 -1.21 2.99 4.84
CA HIS A 438 -2.63 3.13 5.19
C HIS A 438 -3.34 1.78 5.24
N ALA A 439 -3.16 0.93 4.24
CA ALA A 439 -3.90 -0.33 4.09
C ALA A 439 -3.56 -1.38 5.17
N HIS A 440 -2.34 -1.36 5.75
CA HIS A 440 -1.98 -2.28 6.84
C HIS A 440 -2.91 -2.10 8.06
N HIS A 441 -3.42 -0.89 8.31
CA HIS A 441 -4.42 -0.63 9.35
C HIS A 441 -5.75 -1.35 9.09
N VAL A 442 -6.13 -1.58 7.83
CA VAL A 442 -7.35 -2.32 7.46
C VAL A 442 -7.19 -3.80 7.82
N LEU A 443 -5.99 -4.37 7.60
CA LEU A 443 -5.65 -5.71 8.05
C LEU A 443 -5.66 -5.82 9.58
N LEU A 444 -5.03 -4.86 10.27
CA LEU A 444 -5.06 -4.79 11.75
C LEU A 444 -6.48 -4.67 12.30
N ALA A 445 -7.35 -3.86 11.67
CA ALA A 445 -8.76 -3.75 12.05
C ALA A 445 -9.51 -5.07 11.87
N ALA A 446 -9.34 -5.76 10.74
CA ALA A 446 -9.93 -7.07 10.51
C ALA A 446 -9.47 -8.10 11.56
N LEU A 447 -8.17 -8.14 11.89
CA LEU A 447 -7.61 -8.99 12.95
C LEU A 447 -8.13 -8.62 14.35
N ALA A 448 -8.36 -7.33 14.61
CA ALA A 448 -8.82 -6.86 15.91
C ALA A 448 -10.25 -7.30 16.27
N VAL A 449 -11.13 -7.50 15.27
CA VAL A 449 -12.58 -7.69 15.47
C VAL A 449 -13.20 -8.96 14.84
N THR A 450 -12.48 -9.72 14.01
CA THR A 450 -13.05 -10.90 13.34
C THR A 450 -13.00 -12.14 14.22
N ASP A 451 -14.15 -12.51 14.80
CA ASP A 451 -14.26 -13.67 15.71
C ASP A 451 -14.04 -15.03 15.02
N ASP A 452 -14.20 -15.10 13.69
CA ASP A 452 -13.75 -16.23 12.86
C ASP A 452 -12.25 -16.10 12.57
N THR A 453 -11.46 -16.69 13.45
CA THR A 453 -9.99 -16.71 13.39
C THR A 453 -9.46 -17.60 12.27
N LYS A 454 -10.25 -18.59 11.81
CA LYS A 454 -9.92 -19.42 10.64
C LYS A 454 -10.10 -18.65 9.34
N LEU A 455 -11.14 -17.81 9.26
CA LEU A 455 -11.27 -16.82 8.18
C LEU A 455 -10.09 -15.84 8.18
N SER A 456 -9.71 -15.30 9.35
CA SER A 456 -8.55 -14.39 9.44
C SER A 456 -7.24 -15.06 9.00
N ALA A 457 -6.97 -16.29 9.47
CA ALA A 457 -5.81 -17.07 9.05
C ALA A 457 -5.83 -17.37 7.53
N LYS A 458 -6.98 -17.75 6.98
CA LYS A 458 -7.09 -18.05 5.54
C LYS A 458 -7.00 -16.80 4.66
N SER A 459 -7.73 -15.74 4.98
CA SER A 459 -7.88 -14.56 4.11
C SER A 459 -6.75 -13.53 4.24
N ILE A 460 -5.99 -13.53 5.35
CA ILE A 460 -4.86 -12.60 5.53
C ILE A 460 -3.54 -13.38 5.46
N PHE A 461 -3.37 -14.37 6.33
CA PHE A 461 -2.06 -14.99 6.51
C PHE A 461 -1.65 -16.00 5.44
N SER A 462 -2.57 -16.57 4.65
CA SER A 462 -2.17 -17.52 3.58
C SER A 462 -1.40 -16.87 2.41
N GLU A 463 -1.52 -15.55 2.23
CA GLU A 463 -0.79 -14.77 1.22
C GLU A 463 0.56 -14.27 1.75
N LEU A 464 0.58 -13.82 3.01
CA LEU A 464 1.79 -13.39 3.74
C LEU A 464 2.71 -14.59 4.08
N LEU A 465 2.12 -15.74 4.38
CA LEU A 465 2.79 -16.99 4.77
C LEU A 465 2.34 -18.12 3.83
N PRO A 466 2.80 -18.13 2.56
CA PRO A 466 2.51 -19.22 1.63
C PRO A 466 3.23 -20.51 2.06
N ASN A 467 2.68 -21.67 1.72
CA ASN A 467 3.35 -22.95 1.95
C ASN A 467 4.28 -23.31 0.78
N ASN A 468 5.39 -22.58 0.65
CA ASN A 468 6.40 -22.77 -0.39
C ASN A 468 7.83 -22.50 0.13
N ASP A 469 8.83 -22.75 -0.71
CA ASP A 469 10.25 -22.61 -0.32
C ASP A 469 10.70 -21.15 -0.10
N THR A 470 9.96 -20.16 -0.62
CA THR A 470 10.26 -18.73 -0.41
C THR A 470 9.66 -18.15 0.87
N MET A 471 8.87 -18.93 1.62
CA MET A 471 8.24 -18.50 2.87
C MET A 471 9.23 -17.94 3.91
N PRO A 472 10.40 -18.55 4.19
CA PRO A 472 11.35 -17.97 5.17
C PRO A 472 11.91 -16.62 4.75
N GLU A 473 12.06 -16.37 3.45
CA GLU A 473 12.52 -15.09 2.89
C GLU A 473 11.40 -14.04 2.94
N LYS A 474 10.15 -14.42 2.63
CA LYS A 474 8.99 -13.55 2.85
C LYS A 474 8.87 -13.13 4.31
N VAL A 475 8.99 -14.05 5.26
CA VAL A 475 8.96 -13.73 6.70
C VAL A 475 10.09 -12.76 7.07
N LEU A 476 11.31 -12.96 6.55
CA LEU A 476 12.42 -12.02 6.76
C LEU A 476 12.10 -10.61 6.25
N ASN A 477 11.48 -10.49 5.07
CA ASN A 477 11.09 -9.20 4.49
C ASN A 477 9.94 -8.53 5.28
N LEU A 478 8.92 -9.31 5.68
CA LEU A 478 7.82 -8.84 6.53
C LEU A 478 8.33 -8.35 7.89
N VAL A 479 9.31 -9.03 8.51
CA VAL A 479 9.88 -8.66 9.81
C VAL A 479 10.79 -7.43 9.72
N ASN A 480 11.39 -7.15 8.57
CA ASN A 480 12.19 -5.94 8.35
C ASN A 480 11.33 -4.67 8.29
N ASP A 481 10.27 -4.64 7.47
CA ASP A 481 9.38 -3.47 7.37
C ASP A 481 8.58 -3.23 8.66
N ALA A 482 8.44 -1.98 9.07
CA ALA A 482 7.76 -1.62 10.32
C ALA A 482 6.24 -1.88 10.32
N ARG A 483 5.58 -1.74 9.17
CA ARG A 483 4.12 -1.91 8.99
C ARG A 483 3.78 -3.38 8.83
N ALA A 484 4.53 -4.08 7.97
CA ALA A 484 4.32 -5.49 7.72
C ALA A 484 4.63 -6.34 8.98
N ARG A 485 5.70 -6.02 9.71
CA ARG A 485 6.00 -6.64 11.02
C ARG A 485 4.87 -6.42 12.02
N THR A 486 4.22 -5.27 11.99
CA THR A 486 3.09 -4.97 12.86
C THR A 486 1.89 -5.85 12.55
N VAL A 487 1.52 -6.03 11.28
CA VAL A 487 0.47 -7.00 10.89
C VAL A 487 0.84 -8.43 11.30
N LEU A 488 2.11 -8.82 11.11
CA LEU A 488 2.61 -10.16 11.41
C LEU A 488 2.62 -10.51 12.90
N LEU A 489 3.07 -9.59 13.75
CA LEU A 489 3.26 -9.81 15.19
C LEU A 489 2.08 -9.34 16.06
N TYR A 490 1.09 -8.65 15.50
CA TYR A 490 -0.12 -8.26 16.23
C TYR A 490 -0.81 -9.43 16.99
N PRO A 491 -0.92 -10.66 16.45
CA PRO A 491 -1.45 -11.81 17.21
C PRO A 491 -0.63 -12.22 18.45
N PHE A 492 0.67 -11.88 18.49
CA PHE A 492 1.58 -12.24 19.57
C PHE A 492 1.80 -11.09 20.58
N ALA A 493 1.69 -9.84 20.13
CA ALA A 493 2.22 -8.67 20.82
C ALA A 493 1.34 -7.39 20.64
N ALA A 494 0.02 -7.53 20.61
CA ALA A 494 -0.94 -6.43 20.40
C ALA A 494 -0.81 -5.24 21.38
N ASP A 495 -0.26 -5.44 22.58
CA ASP A 495 -0.05 -4.37 23.58
C ASP A 495 1.39 -3.80 23.59
N ALA A 496 2.27 -4.30 22.70
CA ALA A 496 3.67 -3.95 22.70
C ALA A 496 3.93 -2.55 22.14
N LYS A 497 4.28 -1.61 23.01
CA LYS A 497 4.68 -0.22 22.67
C LYS A 497 5.91 -0.11 21.76
N TRP A 498 6.67 -1.19 21.57
CA TRP A 498 7.79 -1.24 20.62
C TRP A 498 7.36 -1.67 19.21
N LEU A 499 6.20 -2.33 19.09
CA LEU A 499 5.63 -2.79 17.83
C LEU A 499 4.66 -1.75 17.27
N LEU A 500 3.70 -1.30 18.09
CA LEU A 500 2.70 -0.31 17.70
C LEU A 500 3.23 1.11 17.92
N ASP A 501 3.33 1.88 16.84
CA ASP A 501 3.45 3.34 16.92
C ASP A 501 2.18 3.97 17.53
N ASP A 502 2.26 5.25 17.89
CA ASP A 502 1.19 5.93 18.61
C ASP A 502 -0.08 6.14 17.75
N ASN A 503 0.04 6.33 16.43
CA ASN A 503 -1.14 6.51 15.56
C ASN A 503 -1.87 5.19 15.28
N THR A 504 -1.12 4.10 15.07
CA THR A 504 -1.70 2.75 15.01
C THR A 504 -2.39 2.41 16.34
N ARG A 505 -1.83 2.80 17.48
CA ARG A 505 -2.41 2.55 18.81
C ARG A 505 -3.67 3.37 19.07
N GLU A 506 -3.70 4.64 18.67
CA GLU A 506 -4.91 5.48 18.71
C GLU A 506 -6.04 4.86 17.89
N ARG A 507 -5.76 4.49 16.63
CA ARG A 507 -6.71 3.80 15.74
C ARG A 507 -7.21 2.49 16.34
N LEU A 508 -6.32 1.66 16.89
CA LEU A 508 -6.72 0.40 17.54
C LEU A 508 -7.58 0.64 18.79
N SER A 509 -7.33 1.68 19.57
CA SER A 509 -8.14 2.04 20.74
C SER A 509 -9.59 2.42 20.40
N GLU A 510 -9.77 3.17 19.29
CA GLU A 510 -11.10 3.45 18.70
C GLU A 510 -11.84 2.15 18.37
N LEU A 511 -11.18 1.22 17.68
CA LEU A 511 -11.74 -0.08 17.32
C LEU A 511 -11.99 -0.98 18.55
N TYR A 512 -11.11 -0.97 19.54
CA TYR A 512 -11.25 -1.76 20.78
C TYR A 512 -12.45 -1.32 21.61
N THR A 513 -12.83 -0.04 21.54
CA THR A 513 -14.03 0.50 22.19
C THR A 513 -15.29 -0.05 21.51
N ILE A 514 -15.37 0.06 20.17
CA ILE A 514 -16.50 -0.46 19.37
C ILE A 514 -16.64 -1.98 19.53
N ARG A 515 -15.52 -2.70 19.55
CA ARG A 515 -15.44 -4.16 19.68
C ARG A 515 -16.17 -4.71 20.92
N GLN A 516 -16.29 -3.93 21.99
CA GLN A 516 -16.99 -4.33 23.21
C GLN A 516 -18.49 -4.58 23.00
N THR A 517 -19.10 -3.97 21.97
CA THR A 517 -20.51 -4.20 21.61
C THR A 517 -20.67 -5.13 20.41
N THR A 518 -19.67 -5.23 19.52
CA THR A 518 -19.80 -5.91 18.21
C THR A 518 -19.01 -7.23 18.06
N SER A 519 -18.25 -7.66 19.07
CA SER A 519 -17.53 -8.94 19.07
C SER A 519 -17.88 -9.75 20.31
N LYS A 520 -18.06 -11.07 20.16
CA LYS A 520 -18.45 -11.98 21.24
C LYS A 520 -17.28 -12.79 21.79
N LYS A 521 -16.14 -12.82 21.10
CA LYS A 521 -14.94 -13.55 21.54
C LYS A 521 -14.02 -12.64 22.37
N ASP A 522 -13.54 -13.18 23.48
CA ASP A 522 -12.51 -12.58 24.33
C ASP A 522 -11.28 -12.14 23.48
N PRO A 523 -10.71 -10.93 23.71
CA PRO A 523 -9.60 -10.42 22.92
C PRO A 523 -8.36 -11.31 22.92
N ASN A 524 -7.97 -11.83 24.08
CA ASN A 524 -6.75 -12.61 24.21
C ASN A 524 -6.92 -13.99 23.56
N THR A 525 -8.09 -14.60 23.73
CA THR A 525 -8.48 -15.85 23.09
C THR A 525 -8.48 -15.73 21.56
N ARG A 526 -9.02 -14.63 20.99
CA ARG A 526 -9.00 -14.39 19.55
C ARG A 526 -7.57 -14.25 19.01
N LEU A 527 -6.71 -13.48 19.69
CA LEU A 527 -5.32 -13.29 19.27
C LEU A 527 -4.51 -14.60 19.38
N GLN A 528 -4.67 -15.34 20.48
CA GLN A 528 -4.07 -16.67 20.67
C GLN A 528 -4.51 -17.67 19.60
N GLU A 529 -5.80 -17.75 19.29
CA GLU A 529 -6.29 -18.61 18.20
C GLU A 529 -5.64 -18.25 16.86
N ILE A 530 -5.48 -16.97 16.53
CA ILE A 530 -4.81 -16.54 15.28
C ILE A 530 -3.33 -16.93 15.31
N ALA A 531 -2.62 -16.63 16.40
CA ALA A 531 -1.20 -16.98 16.58
C ALA A 531 -0.96 -18.48 16.35
N LYS A 532 -1.75 -19.35 16.99
CA LYS A 532 -1.64 -20.82 16.90
C LYS A 532 -1.82 -21.37 15.48
N ASN A 533 -2.49 -20.65 14.58
CA ASN A 533 -2.64 -21.06 13.17
C ASN A 533 -1.41 -20.72 12.31
N ILE A 534 -0.68 -19.64 12.63
CA ILE A 534 0.43 -19.11 11.81
C ILE A 534 1.82 -19.50 12.34
N GLU A 535 1.92 -19.72 13.64
CA GLU A 535 3.13 -20.10 14.36
C GLU A 535 3.90 -21.30 13.76
N PRO A 536 3.27 -22.38 13.25
CA PRO A 536 4.00 -23.47 12.57
C PRO A 536 4.87 -23.01 11.39
N GLN A 537 4.44 -21.98 10.67
CA GLN A 537 5.17 -21.41 9.53
C GLN A 537 6.28 -20.49 10.03
N LEU A 538 6.00 -19.66 11.04
CA LEU A 538 6.99 -18.76 11.65
C LEU A 538 8.13 -19.53 12.33
N LEU A 539 7.83 -20.62 13.05
CA LEU A 539 8.85 -21.51 13.60
C LEU A 539 9.73 -22.13 12.49
N THR A 540 9.12 -22.55 11.38
CA THR A 540 9.85 -23.07 10.21
C THR A 540 10.77 -22.01 9.59
N ALA A 541 10.32 -20.75 9.52
CA ALA A 541 11.14 -19.64 9.05
C ALA A 541 12.32 -19.35 10.00
N VAL A 542 12.08 -19.37 11.33
CA VAL A 542 13.14 -19.21 12.33
C VAL A 542 14.19 -20.32 12.20
N THR A 543 13.80 -21.60 12.17
CA THR A 543 14.76 -22.71 11.99
C THR A 543 15.58 -22.58 10.70
N ALA A 544 14.98 -22.08 9.62
CA ALA A 544 15.66 -21.93 8.33
C ALA A 544 16.58 -20.69 8.23
N ARG A 545 16.31 -19.60 8.96
CA ARG A 545 16.97 -18.29 8.79
C ARG A 545 17.37 -17.61 10.11
N ALA A 546 17.54 -18.36 11.20
CA ALA A 546 17.83 -17.83 12.55
C ALA A 546 19.03 -16.85 12.59
N ALA A 547 20.09 -17.11 11.82
CA ALA A 547 21.25 -16.22 11.74
C ALA A 547 20.90 -14.84 11.14
N ASP A 548 20.01 -14.79 10.15
CA ASP A 548 19.57 -13.53 9.54
C ASP A 548 18.64 -12.78 10.49
N PHE A 549 17.73 -13.47 11.19
CA PHE A 549 16.92 -12.84 12.25
C PHE A 549 17.77 -12.36 13.44
N ALA A 550 18.89 -13.02 13.75
CA ALA A 550 19.85 -12.55 14.75
C ALA A 550 20.60 -11.28 14.30
N SER A 551 20.72 -11.03 12.99
CA SER A 551 21.49 -9.92 12.42
C SER A 551 20.81 -8.54 12.51
N PHE A 552 19.64 -8.41 13.15
CA PHE A 552 18.98 -7.13 13.38
C PHE A 552 18.02 -7.13 14.59
N THR A 553 17.85 -5.96 15.21
CA THR A 553 17.03 -5.75 16.42
C THR A 553 15.61 -6.31 16.30
N PHE A 554 14.92 -6.07 15.18
CA PHE A 554 13.53 -6.50 15.01
C PHE A 554 13.40 -8.01 14.78
N GLY A 555 14.41 -8.67 14.20
CA GLY A 555 14.47 -10.12 14.06
C GLY A 555 14.66 -10.83 15.41
N LEU A 556 15.50 -10.27 16.29
CA LEU A 556 15.64 -10.73 17.68
C LEU A 556 14.33 -10.57 18.48
N GLN A 557 13.59 -9.48 18.26
CA GLN A 557 12.27 -9.29 18.89
C GLN A 557 11.23 -10.28 18.33
N PHE A 558 11.18 -10.45 17.00
CA PHE A 558 10.32 -11.42 16.33
C PHE A 558 10.55 -12.85 16.83
N MET A 559 11.82 -13.31 16.88
CA MET A 559 12.17 -14.62 17.43
C MET A 559 11.73 -14.77 18.88
N GLY A 560 11.93 -13.74 19.72
CA GLY A 560 11.46 -13.75 21.10
C GLY A 560 9.95 -13.93 21.24
N GLU A 561 9.15 -13.16 20.50
CA GLU A 561 7.68 -13.23 20.59
C GLU A 561 7.12 -14.56 20.07
N VAL A 562 7.69 -15.10 18.98
CA VAL A 562 7.25 -16.35 18.34
C VAL A 562 7.72 -17.59 19.10
N LEU A 563 8.94 -17.61 19.64
CA LEU A 563 9.47 -18.77 20.36
C LEU A 563 8.87 -18.93 21.76
N VAL A 564 8.39 -17.83 22.38
CA VAL A 564 7.55 -17.91 23.58
C VAL A 564 6.13 -18.33 23.20
N GLY A 565 5.50 -17.63 22.25
CA GLY A 565 4.40 -18.15 21.42
C GLY A 565 3.25 -18.86 22.15
N ALA A 566 2.78 -19.97 21.58
CA ALA A 566 1.88 -20.93 22.20
C ALA A 566 2.58 -22.32 22.27
N PRO A 567 3.18 -22.69 23.42
CA PRO A 567 4.14 -23.79 23.54
C PRO A 567 3.60 -25.18 23.16
N GLU A 568 2.27 -25.37 23.16
CA GLU A 568 1.60 -26.60 22.78
C GLU A 568 1.53 -26.84 21.26
N VAL A 569 1.72 -25.80 20.44
CA VAL A 569 1.68 -25.88 18.97
C VAL A 569 3.00 -26.40 18.42
N GLU A 570 2.99 -27.47 17.63
CA GLU A 570 4.17 -28.02 16.91
C GLU A 570 5.46 -28.09 17.78
N PRO A 571 5.43 -28.72 18.96
CA PRO A 571 6.52 -28.65 19.93
C PRO A 571 7.86 -29.16 19.40
N VAL A 572 7.85 -30.08 18.42
CA VAL A 572 9.06 -30.56 17.72
C VAL A 572 9.75 -29.42 16.95
N LYS A 573 9.00 -28.67 16.13
CA LYS A 573 9.53 -27.52 15.37
C LYS A 573 10.00 -26.40 16.29
N ARG A 574 9.32 -26.17 17.42
CA ARG A 574 9.79 -25.22 18.42
C ARG A 574 11.10 -25.68 19.06
N GLN A 575 11.25 -26.96 19.38
CA GLN A 575 12.50 -27.50 19.91
C GLN A 575 13.65 -27.39 18.90
N GLU A 576 13.40 -27.60 17.61
CA GLU A 576 14.36 -27.38 16.52
C GLU A 576 14.78 -25.90 16.42
N ALA A 577 13.82 -24.97 16.39
CA ALA A 577 14.08 -23.53 16.34
C ALA A 577 14.82 -23.02 17.59
N LEU A 578 14.43 -23.50 18.78
CA LEU A 578 15.11 -23.19 20.04
C LEU A 578 16.54 -23.77 20.09
N ALA A 579 16.79 -24.94 19.50
CA ALA A 579 18.12 -25.52 19.42
C ALA A 579 19.05 -24.72 18.50
N GLU A 580 18.54 -24.22 17.37
CA GLU A 580 19.33 -23.37 16.47
C GLU A 580 19.61 -21.98 17.09
N VAL A 581 18.63 -21.38 17.79
CA VAL A 581 18.86 -20.15 18.56
C VAL A 581 19.82 -20.37 19.73
N ALA A 582 19.82 -21.56 20.36
CA ALA A 582 20.81 -21.93 21.37
C ALA A 582 22.22 -22.07 20.75
N ARG A 583 22.34 -22.69 19.56
CA ARG A 583 23.61 -22.80 18.80
C ARG A 583 24.17 -21.42 18.42
N LEU A 584 23.31 -20.48 18.06
CA LEU A 584 23.67 -19.10 17.71
C LEU A 584 23.83 -18.18 18.93
N SER A 585 23.55 -18.64 20.15
CA SER A 585 23.43 -17.79 21.34
C SER A 585 24.68 -16.95 21.67
N GLN A 586 25.88 -17.49 21.45
CA GLN A 586 27.15 -16.76 21.55
C GLN A 586 27.22 -15.63 20.51
N SER A 587 26.94 -15.94 19.24
CA SER A 587 26.89 -14.95 18.16
C SER A 587 25.81 -13.88 18.38
N ILE A 588 24.68 -14.22 19.00
CA ILE A 588 23.59 -13.28 19.36
C ILE A 588 24.02 -12.28 20.45
N LEU A 589 24.97 -12.63 21.32
CA LEU A 589 25.59 -11.68 22.25
C LEU A 589 26.71 -10.88 21.58
N ASP A 590 27.61 -11.56 20.86
CA ASP A 590 28.81 -10.95 20.28
C ASP A 590 28.49 -10.05 19.07
N SER A 591 27.30 -10.19 18.47
CA SER A 591 26.80 -9.35 17.39
C SER A 591 26.46 -7.93 17.85
N ALA A 592 27.50 -7.12 18.03
CA ALA A 592 27.41 -5.71 17.71
C ALA A 592 27.04 -5.60 16.22
N LEU A 593 25.81 -5.17 15.91
CA LEU A 593 25.36 -4.94 14.54
C LEU A 593 26.31 -3.97 13.82
N PRO A 594 26.49 -4.10 12.48
CA PRO A 594 27.40 -3.26 11.72
C PRO A 594 27.22 -1.78 12.06
N ALA A 595 28.28 -1.17 12.57
CA ALA A 595 28.21 -0.02 13.49
C ALA A 595 27.94 1.34 12.80
N SER A 596 26.83 1.44 12.09
CA SER A 596 26.39 2.66 11.37
C SER A 596 25.84 3.76 12.29
N ALA A 597 25.64 3.51 13.58
CA ALA A 597 25.04 4.47 14.52
C ALA A 597 25.61 4.45 15.97
N GLY A 598 26.71 3.73 16.25
CA GLY A 598 27.34 3.69 17.58
C GLY A 598 26.47 3.13 18.71
N ASP A 599 25.47 2.31 18.37
CA ASP A 599 24.30 2.05 19.20
C ASP A 599 24.37 0.68 19.90
N ASN A 600 24.80 0.65 21.17
CA ASN A 600 24.88 -0.57 22.01
C ASN A 600 23.52 -1.24 22.33
N LYS A 601 22.45 -0.89 21.59
CA LYS A 601 21.08 -1.36 21.81
C LYS A 601 20.89 -2.81 21.38
N ALA A 602 21.42 -3.21 20.22
CA ALA A 602 21.12 -4.52 19.64
C ALA A 602 21.57 -5.70 20.52
N THR A 603 22.77 -5.63 21.08
CA THR A 603 23.28 -6.59 22.08
C THR A 603 22.40 -6.66 23.32
N SER A 604 21.76 -5.56 23.72
CA SER A 604 20.75 -5.53 24.78
C SER A 604 19.47 -6.28 24.35
N HIS A 605 19.02 -6.14 23.10
CA HIS A 605 17.88 -6.89 22.57
C HIS A 605 18.17 -8.41 22.48
N GLY A 606 19.34 -8.83 21.99
CA GLY A 606 19.73 -10.25 21.95
C GLY A 606 19.81 -10.87 23.35
N LYS A 607 20.47 -10.17 24.29
CA LYS A 607 20.48 -10.51 25.71
C LYS A 607 19.07 -10.62 26.32
N ASN A 608 18.18 -9.67 26.02
CA ASN A 608 16.82 -9.69 26.55
C ASN A 608 15.97 -10.82 25.96
N MET A 609 16.14 -11.13 24.67
CA MET A 609 15.52 -12.30 24.02
C MET A 609 15.98 -13.61 24.70
N LEU A 610 17.30 -13.83 24.80
CA LEU A 610 17.86 -15.03 25.45
C LEU A 610 17.40 -15.15 26.90
N LYS A 611 17.37 -14.04 27.66
CA LYS A 611 16.82 -14.00 29.03
C LYS A 611 15.34 -14.40 29.06
N MET A 612 14.52 -13.87 28.15
CA MET A 612 13.08 -14.16 28.09
C MET A 612 12.82 -15.64 27.79
N LEU A 613 13.58 -16.23 26.86
CA LEU A 613 13.50 -17.66 26.53
C LEU A 613 13.95 -18.55 27.69
N VAL A 614 15.00 -18.17 28.44
CA VAL A 614 15.44 -18.87 29.66
C VAL A 614 14.41 -18.79 30.78
N GLN A 615 13.79 -17.62 30.99
CA GLN A 615 12.71 -17.46 31.97
C GLN A 615 11.38 -18.07 31.50
N GLY A 616 11.32 -18.57 30.26
CA GLY A 616 10.22 -19.35 29.73
C GLY A 616 8.93 -18.55 29.47
N GLY A 617 8.98 -17.23 29.33
CA GLY A 617 7.75 -16.43 29.27
C GLY A 617 7.97 -14.92 29.20
N LYS A 618 6.86 -14.17 29.02
CA LYS A 618 6.87 -12.70 28.89
C LYS A 618 6.85 -12.01 30.25
N PHE A 619 7.44 -10.83 30.35
CA PHE A 619 7.45 -10.02 31.58
C PHE A 619 6.22 -9.11 31.65
N ASP A 620 5.35 -9.33 32.64
CA ASP A 620 4.23 -8.46 32.95
C ASP A 620 4.70 -7.29 33.83
N ALA A 621 4.56 -6.06 33.32
CA ALA A 621 5.00 -4.85 34.01
C ALA A 621 4.10 -4.46 35.21
N SER A 622 2.86 -4.93 35.24
CA SER A 622 1.87 -4.71 36.31
C SER A 622 2.15 -5.64 37.49
N LEU A 623 2.37 -6.93 37.21
CA LEU A 623 2.71 -7.95 38.20
C LEU A 623 4.20 -7.93 38.59
N LYS A 624 5.05 -7.26 37.79
CA LYS A 624 6.51 -7.20 37.91
C LYS A 624 7.18 -8.58 37.94
N LYS A 625 6.57 -9.55 37.26
CA LYS A 625 7.02 -10.94 37.17
C LYS A 625 7.02 -11.39 35.72
N VAL A 626 7.85 -12.39 35.42
CA VAL A 626 7.66 -13.20 34.22
C VAL A 626 6.49 -14.16 34.48
N ILE A 627 5.62 -14.34 33.49
CA ILE A 627 4.60 -15.38 33.47
C ILE A 627 5.15 -16.50 32.56
N PRO A 628 5.63 -17.64 33.12
CA PRO A 628 6.09 -18.76 32.31
C PRO A 628 4.94 -19.35 31.48
N VAL A 629 5.26 -19.88 30.30
CA VAL A 629 4.29 -20.60 29.47
C VAL A 629 4.28 -22.09 29.84
N GLU A 630 3.10 -22.71 29.76
CA GLU A 630 2.89 -24.15 29.96
C GLU A 630 2.45 -24.80 28.64
N PRO A 631 3.12 -25.86 28.14
CA PRO A 631 4.32 -26.50 28.69
C PRO A 631 5.59 -25.62 28.65
N ALA A 632 6.52 -25.88 29.57
CA ALA A 632 7.77 -25.13 29.67
C ALA A 632 8.68 -25.32 28.44
N LEU A 633 9.29 -24.23 27.95
CA LEU A 633 10.05 -24.18 26.69
C LEU A 633 11.33 -25.04 26.63
N GLY A 634 11.86 -25.55 27.76
CA GLY A 634 13.10 -26.33 27.79
C GLY A 634 14.40 -25.61 27.38
N PHE A 635 14.33 -24.35 26.93
CA PHE A 635 15.47 -23.60 26.40
C PHE A 635 16.65 -23.47 27.37
N ALA A 636 16.40 -23.44 28.67
CA ALA A 636 17.46 -23.39 29.69
C ALA A 636 18.43 -24.57 29.61
N ASP A 637 17.93 -25.79 29.32
CA ASP A 637 18.75 -26.99 29.15
C ASP A 637 19.50 -27.03 27.81
N LEU A 638 18.87 -26.52 26.73
CA LEU A 638 19.52 -26.36 25.43
C LEU A 638 20.68 -25.35 25.51
N LEU A 639 20.43 -24.19 26.12
CA LEU A 639 21.43 -23.13 26.29
C LEU A 639 22.58 -23.60 27.19
N TRP A 640 22.29 -24.27 28.31
CA TRP A 640 23.33 -24.81 29.20
C TRP A 640 24.25 -25.80 28.47
N GLY A 641 23.70 -26.63 27.57
CA GLY A 641 24.48 -27.53 26.72
C GLY A 641 25.55 -26.83 25.85
N GLN A 642 25.31 -25.57 25.47
CA GLN A 642 26.22 -24.75 24.66
C GLN A 642 27.15 -23.87 25.51
N ILE A 643 26.64 -23.20 26.55
CA ILE A 643 27.41 -22.18 27.30
C ILE A 643 28.25 -22.74 28.46
N LYS A 644 28.08 -24.02 28.83
CA LYS A 644 28.72 -24.63 30.01
C LYS A 644 30.23 -24.45 30.10
N ASP A 645 30.92 -24.43 28.96
CA ASP A 645 32.39 -24.36 28.91
C ASP A 645 32.91 -22.91 28.93
N ASN A 646 32.10 -21.94 28.48
CA ASN A 646 32.42 -20.49 28.42
C ASN A 646 31.66 -19.68 29.49
N ILE A 647 31.17 -20.33 30.55
CA ILE A 647 30.26 -19.72 31.53
C ILE A 647 30.89 -18.52 32.30
N ALA A 648 32.23 -18.47 32.38
CA ALA A 648 32.97 -17.35 32.98
C ALA A 648 32.75 -16.04 32.21
N ASP A 649 32.93 -16.07 30.89
CA ASP A 649 32.77 -14.92 29.99
C ASP A 649 31.29 -14.47 29.93
N TRP A 650 30.37 -15.43 29.93
CA TRP A 650 28.93 -15.15 30.00
C TRP A 650 28.54 -14.44 31.30
N ALA A 651 29.07 -14.88 32.44
CA ALA A 651 28.70 -14.35 33.75
C ALA A 651 29.39 -13.02 34.08
N THR A 652 30.62 -12.79 33.58
CA THR A 652 31.38 -11.55 33.76
C THR A 652 31.09 -10.49 32.68
N GLY A 653 30.68 -10.92 31.48
CA GLY A 653 30.40 -10.07 30.32
C GLY A 653 28.92 -9.71 30.13
N GLN A 654 28.54 -9.47 28.87
CA GLN A 654 27.21 -8.94 28.53
C GLN A 654 26.08 -9.95 28.81
N GLY A 655 26.35 -11.25 28.73
CA GLY A 655 25.40 -12.34 29.01
C GLY A 655 24.99 -12.49 30.49
N SER A 656 25.52 -11.69 31.41
CA SER A 656 25.43 -11.92 32.85
C SER A 656 24.00 -12.09 33.39
N PHE A 657 23.03 -11.35 32.84
CA PHE A 657 21.62 -11.45 33.24
C PHE A 657 20.89 -12.68 32.65
N VAL A 658 21.42 -13.30 31.60
CA VAL A 658 20.96 -14.60 31.09
C VAL A 658 21.43 -15.71 32.04
N VAL A 659 22.64 -15.60 32.57
CA VAL A 659 23.14 -16.50 33.63
C VAL A 659 22.36 -16.32 34.95
N VAL A 660 22.03 -15.08 35.34
CA VAL A 660 21.10 -14.83 36.45
C VAL A 660 19.76 -15.52 36.20
N ALA A 661 19.19 -15.39 35.00
CA ALA A 661 17.94 -16.07 34.65
C ALA A 661 18.03 -17.60 34.72
N LEU A 662 19.17 -18.22 34.35
CA LEU A 662 19.38 -19.67 34.51
C LEU A 662 19.37 -20.10 35.99
N THR A 663 19.84 -19.26 36.92
CA THR A 663 19.70 -19.56 38.36
C THR A 663 18.25 -19.49 38.86
N GLU A 664 17.40 -18.72 38.18
CA GLU A 664 16.02 -18.44 38.59
C GLU A 664 15.01 -19.41 37.96
N ALA A 665 15.11 -19.66 36.65
CA ALA A 665 14.16 -20.40 35.80
C ALA A 665 13.58 -21.64 36.49
N GLU A 666 12.30 -21.62 36.87
CA GLU A 666 11.74 -22.55 37.86
C GLU A 666 11.82 -24.02 37.42
N GLY A 667 11.63 -24.31 36.13
CA GLY A 667 11.72 -25.65 35.56
C GLY A 667 13.13 -26.18 35.22
N PHE A 668 14.22 -25.43 35.46
CA PHE A 668 15.57 -25.85 35.06
C PHE A 668 16.22 -26.77 36.10
N GLY A 669 16.44 -28.03 35.74
CA GLY A 669 16.96 -29.07 36.66
C GLY A 669 18.44 -28.91 37.04
N LYS A 670 19.26 -28.27 36.21
CA LYS A 670 20.74 -28.23 36.38
C LYS A 670 21.25 -26.98 37.10
N LYS A 671 20.40 -26.25 37.84
CA LYS A 671 20.80 -25.09 38.68
C LYS A 671 22.04 -25.35 39.55
N GLY A 672 22.12 -26.56 40.13
CA GLY A 672 23.25 -26.98 40.95
C GLY A 672 24.58 -27.13 40.19
N GLU A 673 24.56 -27.38 38.88
CA GLU A 673 25.76 -27.40 38.03
C GLU A 673 26.23 -25.97 37.73
N VAL A 674 25.30 -25.08 37.34
CA VAL A 674 25.59 -23.66 37.08
C VAL A 674 26.22 -23.01 38.30
N LEU A 675 25.63 -23.18 39.49
CA LEU A 675 26.18 -22.65 40.74
C LEU A 675 27.55 -23.26 41.07
N LYS A 676 27.78 -24.57 40.83
CA LYS A 676 29.10 -25.20 41.02
C LYS A 676 30.15 -24.66 40.06
N ALA A 677 29.80 -24.36 38.82
CA ALA A 677 30.71 -23.76 37.84
C ALA A 677 31.06 -22.31 38.25
N LEU A 678 30.06 -21.49 38.57
CA LEU A 678 30.25 -20.12 39.04
C LEU A 678 31.07 -20.03 40.34
N LYS A 679 30.98 -21.02 41.25
CA LYS A 679 31.81 -21.05 42.46
C LYS A 679 33.30 -21.29 42.19
N LYS A 680 33.67 -21.93 41.07
CA LYS A 680 35.09 -22.04 40.65
C LYS A 680 35.64 -20.67 40.23
N GLU A 681 34.85 -19.94 39.45
CA GLU A 681 35.24 -18.65 38.86
C GLU A 681 34.90 -17.43 39.74
N LYS A 682 34.68 -17.64 41.04
CA LYS A 682 34.27 -16.59 41.99
C LYS A 682 35.20 -15.37 41.98
N LYS A 683 36.52 -15.57 41.81
CA LYS A 683 37.50 -14.46 41.69
C LYS A 683 37.27 -13.60 40.44
N GLN A 684 36.87 -14.20 39.31
CA GLN A 684 36.57 -13.47 38.08
C GLN A 684 35.26 -12.68 38.22
N LEU A 685 34.26 -13.28 38.87
CA LEU A 685 32.99 -12.62 39.20
C LEU A 685 33.21 -11.43 40.14
N GLU A 686 34.02 -11.58 41.19
CA GLU A 686 34.39 -10.50 42.11
C GLU A 686 35.07 -9.34 41.38
N ALA A 687 36.04 -9.61 40.50
CA ALA A 687 36.70 -8.59 39.69
C ALA A 687 35.75 -7.89 38.67
N ALA A 688 34.83 -8.63 38.05
CA ALA A 688 33.85 -8.07 37.12
C ALA A 688 32.75 -7.26 37.83
N ALA A 689 32.37 -7.68 39.03
CA ALA A 689 31.40 -6.99 39.88
C ALA A 689 31.98 -5.72 40.52
N HIS A 690 33.25 -5.76 40.95
CA HIS A 690 33.96 -4.66 41.60
C HIS A 690 35.31 -4.42 40.89
N PRO A 691 35.32 -3.76 39.72
CA PRO A 691 36.55 -3.49 38.98
C PRO A 691 37.52 -2.63 39.81
N SER A 692 38.77 -3.09 39.89
CA SER A 692 39.83 -2.53 40.72
C SER A 692 40.12 -1.05 40.42
N GLY A 693 39.51 -0.15 41.20
CA GLY A 693 39.62 1.30 41.04
C GLY A 693 38.41 2.09 41.53
N GLY A 694 37.24 1.46 41.65
CA GLY A 694 36.06 2.09 42.24
C GLY A 694 36.14 2.16 43.77
N GLN A 695 36.58 3.28 44.35
CA GLN A 695 36.40 3.55 45.78
C GLN A 695 34.92 3.80 46.12
N ASP A 696 34.42 3.16 47.18
CA ASP A 696 33.08 3.42 47.74
C ASP A 696 33.03 4.78 48.49
N GLY A 697 32.95 5.86 47.71
CA GLY A 697 32.91 7.24 48.19
C GLY A 697 31.59 7.63 48.86
N VAL A 698 31.34 7.17 50.09
CA VAL A 698 30.19 7.59 50.90
C VAL A 698 30.38 9.02 51.43
N THR A 699 30.03 10.02 50.62
CA THR A 699 30.03 11.44 51.04
C THR A 699 28.69 12.14 50.78
N LYS A 700 28.06 12.63 51.85
CA LYS A 700 26.82 13.41 51.80
C LYS A 700 27.06 14.83 51.26
N GLY A 701 26.54 15.09 50.06
CA GLY A 701 25.87 16.35 49.70
C GLY A 701 26.68 17.65 49.52
N LYS A 702 26.70 18.16 48.28
CA LYS A 702 26.45 19.59 47.98
C LYS A 702 25.97 19.77 46.53
N LYS A 703 25.17 20.82 46.28
CA LYS A 703 24.80 21.25 44.91
C LYS A 703 25.96 22.07 44.32
N GLN A 704 26.31 21.88 43.04
CA GLN A 704 26.09 22.91 41.99
C GLN A 704 26.56 22.52 40.57
N LYS A 705 25.77 23.04 39.61
CA LYS A 705 26.09 23.44 38.21
C LYS A 705 26.54 22.42 37.16
N LYS A 706 26.12 22.72 35.91
CA LYS A 706 26.44 22.02 34.65
C LYS A 706 27.78 22.53 34.09
N GLY A 707 28.51 21.70 33.34
CA GLY A 707 29.56 22.18 32.44
C GLY A 707 30.78 21.26 32.27
N GLY A 708 30.60 20.04 31.76
CA GLY A 708 31.71 19.15 31.41
C GLY A 708 31.24 17.75 31.02
N LYS A 709 31.93 17.10 30.09
CA LYS A 709 31.77 15.66 29.83
C LYS A 709 32.49 14.90 30.95
N SER A 710 31.75 14.32 31.88
CA SER A 710 32.31 13.37 32.84
C SER A 710 32.62 12.05 32.12
N GLU A 711 33.88 11.62 32.15
CA GLU A 711 34.22 10.24 31.81
C GLU A 711 33.46 9.28 32.75
N ILE A 712 32.86 8.24 32.19
CA ILE A 712 32.02 7.32 32.95
C ILE A 712 32.92 6.30 33.63
N ALA A 713 33.20 6.52 34.92
CA ALA A 713 33.90 5.56 35.76
C ALA A 713 33.25 4.16 35.65
N PRO A 714 34.03 3.07 35.60
CA PRO A 714 33.53 1.75 35.24
C PRO A 714 32.55 1.20 36.28
N ARG A 715 31.25 1.30 35.99
CA ARG A 715 30.21 0.58 36.74
C ARG A 715 30.39 -0.93 36.54
N GLY A 716 30.87 -1.60 37.59
CA GLY A 716 30.99 -3.06 37.62
C GLY A 716 29.68 -3.78 37.31
N ASN A 717 29.78 -4.99 36.76
CA ASN A 717 28.67 -5.71 36.14
C ASN A 717 27.60 -6.07 37.18
N ALA A 718 26.43 -5.42 37.09
CA ALA A 718 25.31 -5.64 37.99
C ALA A 718 24.76 -7.08 37.94
N GLY A 719 24.91 -7.79 36.81
CA GLY A 719 24.57 -9.22 36.74
C GLY A 719 25.56 -10.09 37.53
N ALA A 720 26.86 -9.78 37.45
CA ALA A 720 27.88 -10.47 38.26
C ALA A 720 27.68 -10.24 39.77
N LYS A 721 27.23 -9.04 40.19
CA LYS A 721 26.83 -8.78 41.59
C LYS A 721 25.69 -9.69 42.04
N ILE A 722 24.60 -9.76 41.27
CA ILE A 722 23.44 -10.63 41.57
C ILE A 722 23.82 -12.12 41.57
N LEU A 723 24.83 -12.52 40.79
CA LEU A 723 25.38 -13.88 40.87
C LEU A 723 26.19 -14.10 42.15
N LEU A 724 27.04 -13.17 42.57
CA LEU A 724 27.79 -13.26 43.83
C LEU A 724 26.88 -13.32 45.07
N GLU A 725 25.77 -12.59 45.07
CA GLU A 725 24.73 -12.66 46.11
C GLU A 725 24.05 -14.04 46.22
N LYS A 726 24.25 -14.93 45.23
CA LYS A 726 23.67 -16.29 45.18
C LYS A 726 24.71 -17.42 45.34
N LEU A 727 25.98 -17.11 45.65
CA LEU A 727 27.12 -18.06 45.68
C LEU A 727 27.77 -18.28 47.06
#